data_AF-A0A166YS87-F1
#
_entry.id   AF-A0A166YS87-F1
#
_cell.length_a   1.000
_cell.length_b   1.000
_cell.length_c   1.000
_cell.angle_alpha   90.00
_cell.angle_beta   90.00
_cell.angle_gamma   90.00
#
_symmetry.space_group_name_H-M   'P 1'
#
loop_
_entity.id
_entity.type
_entity.pdbx_description
1 polymer ?
#
loop_
_entity_poly.entity_id
_entity_poly.type
_entity_poly.pdbx_seq_one_letter_code
_entity_poly.pdbx_strand_id
1 'polypeptide(L)'
;MEKDDLAWENSDRDVESWERSLHNSDIYRGIGNLILKYKPGAATKLHLPIRGGYNMFYRLEYDDGTSAAMRIPSIVKFPEEKVRYEVAVMRYVAANTTIPVPKIYHYGTAAENPTGLGPFIIIETLSLDQTSHHVLDANISEQKVELLYRQMANIILQLSTLSFPRIEWYAAMADMHLAQMTFQHNDAVLDEDDVVGVIDWEFAYAAPAQFSIDPPWWLLLKSPEYWPGGYSSWMEAYKPRLNTFLRVLEEEEEKGKRPDSSSRAGDAAMPLSQLMRKSWGSKTWMINYAARDSWAFDFIFWRYLDCAYFGPNEGGDYQRRLGLLAKGEVEAMEALVKIKMEEIYVGSSTSMTVFCVITPNFISPLQINWSDILVNYMSTEPWMTFPSCPQPLPPGKSSRPNMSNASGLPRDEPVGGKRFADFHLGGKVFIVTGGARGLGLAIAEALVEAGGKVYCLDMQEKPDKEWDEAKSRVVPEWGGSLSYKQQDVRDTKHLGDLVAQIADDNGQLNGIVAAAGIVQTTPALEYELEDVTRMLATNYTGVFMTAQAGARAMMKYKCRGSICLIASMSGVVANKGMLSPVYNSSKAAVIQLARNLAMEWSPVRADGSGGIRVNCLSPGHIETPMVLGLFEKDPGLRETWTKENMLGRLATTSEFKGAALFLISEASSFMTGSNLVIDGGHTAW
;
A
#
# COMPACT_ATOMS: atom_id res chain seq x y z
N MET A 1 -4.28 -39.25 -3.89
CA MET A 1 -4.34 -38.17 -4.88
C MET A 1 -4.84 -36.98 -4.11
N GLU A 2 -3.90 -36.12 -3.73
CA GLU A 2 -4.12 -35.07 -2.75
C GLU A 2 -4.97 -33.96 -3.36
N LYS A 3 -5.73 -33.27 -2.51
CA LYS A 3 -6.70 -32.25 -2.94
C LYS A 3 -6.02 -31.04 -3.58
N ASP A 4 -4.73 -30.86 -3.31
CA ASP A 4 -3.86 -29.86 -3.95
C ASP A 4 -3.60 -30.20 -5.42
N ASP A 5 -3.49 -31.49 -5.77
CA ASP A 5 -3.32 -31.95 -7.17
C ASP A 5 -4.54 -31.54 -8.02
N LEU A 6 -5.75 -31.61 -7.45
CA LEU A 6 -6.99 -31.25 -8.14
C LEU A 6 -7.16 -29.73 -8.29
N ALA A 7 -6.76 -28.95 -7.29
CA ALA A 7 -6.72 -27.49 -7.38
C ALA A 7 -5.71 -27.03 -8.44
N TRP A 8 -4.56 -27.71 -8.51
CA TRP A 8 -3.53 -27.51 -9.52
C TRP A 8 -4.07 -27.78 -10.94
N GLU A 9 -4.68 -28.94 -11.17
CA GLU A 9 -5.28 -29.29 -12.47
C GLU A 9 -6.39 -28.32 -12.93
N ASN A 10 -7.16 -27.76 -11.99
CA ASN A 10 -8.22 -26.80 -12.32
C ASN A 10 -7.65 -25.41 -12.65
N SER A 11 -6.65 -24.95 -11.91
CA SER A 11 -5.94 -23.70 -12.21
C SER A 11 -5.25 -23.77 -13.57
N ASP A 12 -4.58 -24.88 -13.88
CA ASP A 12 -3.95 -25.11 -15.18
C ASP A 12 -4.97 -25.09 -16.32
N ARG A 13 -6.17 -25.65 -16.10
CA ARG A 13 -7.24 -25.65 -17.11
C ARG A 13 -7.80 -24.26 -17.39
N ASP A 14 -7.99 -23.43 -16.35
CA ASP A 14 -8.45 -22.05 -16.49
C ASP A 14 -7.42 -21.18 -17.22
N VAL A 15 -6.15 -21.40 -16.89
CA VAL A 15 -4.99 -20.78 -17.53
C VAL A 15 -4.87 -21.18 -19.00
N GLU A 16 -4.97 -22.47 -19.33
CA GLU A 16 -4.96 -22.96 -20.72
C GLU A 16 -6.12 -22.40 -21.55
N SER A 17 -7.30 -22.28 -20.94
CA SER A 17 -8.49 -21.69 -21.58
C SER A 17 -8.25 -20.22 -21.92
N TRP A 18 -7.63 -19.46 -21.00
CA TRP A 18 -7.23 -18.08 -21.24
C TRP A 18 -6.13 -17.97 -22.30
N GLU A 19 -5.10 -18.83 -22.28
CA GLU A 19 -4.03 -18.84 -23.30
C GLU A 19 -4.59 -19.09 -24.70
N ARG A 20 -5.54 -20.01 -24.84
CA ARG A 20 -6.24 -20.25 -26.13
C ARG A 20 -6.94 -19.00 -26.65
N SER A 21 -7.43 -18.13 -25.77
CA SER A 21 -8.09 -16.87 -26.17
C SER A 21 -7.10 -15.84 -26.78
N LEU A 22 -5.80 -15.96 -26.49
CA LEU A 22 -4.76 -15.08 -27.02
C LEU A 22 -4.35 -15.42 -28.47
N HIS A 23 -4.69 -16.62 -28.96
CA HIS A 23 -4.41 -17.08 -30.32
C HIS A 23 -5.44 -16.61 -31.36
N ASN A 24 -5.79 -15.32 -31.34
CA ASN A 24 -6.70 -14.69 -32.30
C ASN A 24 -5.92 -13.96 -33.41
N SER A 25 -6.27 -14.21 -34.68
CA SER A 25 -5.61 -13.59 -35.84
C SER A 25 -5.64 -12.06 -35.83
N ASP A 26 -6.72 -11.46 -35.30
CA ASP A 26 -6.85 -9.99 -35.23
C ASP A 26 -5.96 -9.40 -34.14
N ILE A 27 -5.78 -10.13 -33.03
CA ILE A 27 -4.81 -9.77 -31.97
C ILE A 27 -3.40 -9.79 -32.55
N TYR A 28 -3.00 -10.87 -33.23
CA TYR A 28 -1.64 -10.98 -33.82
C TYR A 28 -1.36 -9.86 -34.83
N ARG A 29 -2.32 -9.54 -35.69
CA ARG A 29 -2.19 -8.39 -36.62
C ARG A 29 -2.07 -7.08 -35.87
N GLY A 30 -2.89 -6.86 -34.84
CA GLY A 30 -2.83 -5.66 -34.01
C GLY A 30 -1.49 -5.49 -33.31
N ILE A 31 -0.94 -6.56 -32.73
CA ILE A 31 0.39 -6.58 -32.12
C ILE A 31 1.47 -6.28 -33.15
N GLY A 32 1.49 -7.00 -34.28
CA GLY A 32 2.49 -6.78 -35.33
C GLY A 32 2.47 -5.35 -35.86
N ASN A 33 1.28 -4.79 -36.11
CA ASN A 33 1.12 -3.40 -36.53
C ASN A 33 1.61 -2.40 -35.48
N LEU A 34 1.38 -2.68 -34.20
CA LEU A 34 1.82 -1.80 -33.11
C LEU A 34 3.35 -1.83 -32.97
N ILE A 35 3.99 -3.00 -33.06
CA ILE A 35 5.45 -3.11 -33.07
C ILE A 35 6.02 -2.36 -34.29
N LEU A 36 5.48 -2.59 -35.48
CA LEU A 36 5.92 -1.92 -36.72
C LEU A 36 5.75 -0.40 -36.69
N LYS A 37 4.74 0.11 -35.98
CA LYS A 37 4.53 1.56 -35.79
C LYS A 37 5.71 2.22 -35.07
N TYR A 38 6.33 1.54 -34.11
CA TYR A 38 7.38 2.12 -33.26
C TYR A 38 8.80 1.59 -33.56
N LYS A 39 8.92 0.43 -34.21
CA LYS A 39 10.13 -0.03 -34.91
C LYS A 39 9.77 -0.37 -36.36
N PRO A 40 9.78 0.61 -37.27
CA PRO A 40 9.58 0.35 -38.69
C PRO A 40 10.71 -0.52 -39.25
N GLY A 41 10.36 -1.42 -40.17
CA GLY A 41 11.31 -2.30 -40.85
C GLY A 41 10.61 -3.43 -41.59
N ALA A 42 11.36 -4.22 -42.35
CA ALA A 42 10.82 -5.39 -43.05
C ALA A 42 10.73 -6.57 -42.07
N ALA A 43 9.57 -6.70 -41.43
CA ALA A 43 9.30 -7.82 -40.53
C ALA A 43 9.15 -9.14 -41.30
N THR A 44 9.78 -10.19 -40.79
CA THR A 44 9.80 -11.53 -41.39
C THR A 44 8.85 -12.48 -40.68
N LYS A 45 8.83 -12.46 -39.34
CA LYS A 45 8.06 -13.43 -38.55
C LYS A 45 7.65 -12.87 -37.19
N LEU A 46 6.36 -12.99 -36.88
CA LEU A 46 5.83 -12.85 -35.52
C LEU A 46 5.76 -14.25 -34.89
N HIS A 47 6.46 -14.46 -33.78
CA HIS A 47 6.50 -15.74 -33.07
C HIS A 47 5.27 -15.97 -32.21
N LEU A 48 5.09 -17.22 -31.77
CA LEU A 48 4.09 -17.54 -30.75
C LEU A 48 4.41 -16.78 -29.46
N PRO A 49 3.38 -16.33 -28.72
CA PRO A 49 3.58 -15.58 -27.51
C PRO A 49 4.26 -16.45 -26.46
N ILE A 50 5.28 -15.89 -25.82
CA ILE A 50 5.96 -16.52 -24.70
C ILE A 50 5.31 -15.98 -23.43
N ARG A 51 4.93 -16.87 -22.53
CA ARG A 51 4.43 -16.50 -21.21
C ARG A 51 5.58 -16.42 -20.23
N GLY A 52 5.75 -15.26 -19.62
CA GLY A 52 6.56 -15.06 -18.43
C GLY A 52 5.72 -15.21 -17.15
N GLY A 53 6.32 -14.94 -16.00
CA GLY A 53 5.64 -15.03 -14.71
C GLY A 53 4.44 -14.07 -14.60
N TYR A 54 4.56 -12.85 -15.13
CA TYR A 54 3.55 -11.79 -15.02
C TYR A 54 3.34 -11.00 -16.32
N ASN A 55 3.93 -11.42 -17.43
CA ASN A 55 3.81 -10.79 -18.73
C ASN A 55 3.65 -11.81 -19.86
N MET A 56 3.05 -11.35 -20.95
CA MET A 56 3.07 -12.00 -22.25
C MET A 56 4.03 -11.27 -23.18
N PHE A 57 4.83 -12.01 -23.93
CA PHE A 57 5.83 -11.51 -24.85
C PHE A 57 5.50 -11.91 -26.29
N TYR A 58 5.39 -10.94 -27.18
CA TYR A 58 5.20 -11.16 -28.62
C TYR A 58 6.45 -10.69 -29.36
N ARG A 59 7.26 -11.62 -29.88
CA ARG A 59 8.51 -11.32 -30.59
C ARG A 59 8.30 -11.22 -32.10
N LEU A 60 8.69 -10.09 -32.68
CA LEU A 60 8.72 -9.82 -34.11
C LEU A 60 10.19 -9.77 -34.60
N GLU A 61 10.52 -10.62 -35.55
CA GLU A 61 11.81 -10.64 -36.25
C GLU A 61 11.78 -9.79 -37.52
N TYR A 62 12.93 -9.22 -37.85
CA TYR A 62 13.19 -8.40 -39.03
C TYR A 62 14.20 -9.10 -39.95
N ASP A 63 14.23 -8.69 -41.21
CA ASP A 63 15.14 -9.25 -42.23
C ASP A 63 16.62 -8.91 -42.02
N ASP A 64 16.90 -7.83 -41.29
CA ASP A 64 18.23 -7.41 -40.84
C ASP A 64 18.80 -8.27 -39.68
N GLY A 65 18.04 -9.28 -39.23
CA GLY A 65 18.39 -10.15 -38.12
C GLY A 65 18.09 -9.57 -36.74
N THR A 66 17.60 -8.33 -36.65
CA THR A 66 17.16 -7.74 -35.39
C THR A 66 15.75 -8.22 -35.02
N SER A 67 15.38 -8.04 -33.75
CA SER A 67 14.05 -8.38 -33.27
C SER A 67 13.55 -7.35 -32.24
N ALA A 68 12.23 -7.23 -32.14
CA ALA A 68 11.58 -6.47 -31.08
C ALA A 68 10.47 -7.31 -30.44
N ALA A 69 10.28 -7.15 -29.14
CA ALA A 69 9.17 -7.72 -28.42
C ALA A 69 8.21 -6.65 -27.94
N MET A 70 6.92 -6.96 -28.05
CA MET A 70 5.88 -6.29 -27.27
C MET A 70 5.60 -7.11 -26.02
N ARG A 71 5.79 -6.49 -24.87
CA ARG A 71 5.48 -7.04 -23.55
C ARG A 71 4.19 -6.44 -23.02
N ILE A 72 3.32 -7.29 -22.48
CA ILE A 72 2.02 -6.92 -21.95
C ILE A 72 1.87 -7.56 -20.56
N PRO A 73 1.57 -6.79 -19.50
CA PRO A 73 1.28 -7.37 -18.19
C PRO A 73 0.05 -8.28 -18.23
N SER A 74 0.13 -9.43 -17.57
CA SER A 74 -0.97 -10.39 -17.46
C SER A 74 -1.81 -10.14 -16.18
N ILE A 75 -1.94 -11.14 -15.31
CA ILE A 75 -2.75 -11.08 -14.08
C ILE A 75 -1.99 -10.28 -13.00
N VAL A 76 -2.00 -8.96 -13.12
CA VAL A 76 -1.35 -8.03 -12.17
C VAL A 76 -2.32 -6.96 -11.68
N LYS A 77 -2.15 -6.51 -10.43
CA LYS A 77 -2.81 -5.30 -9.95
C LYS A 77 -2.10 -4.08 -10.54
N PHE A 78 -2.86 -3.09 -11.01
CA PHE A 78 -2.30 -1.80 -11.48
C PHE A 78 -1.34 -1.95 -12.69
N PRO A 79 -1.81 -2.52 -13.82
CA PRO A 79 -0.94 -2.86 -14.95
C PRO A 79 -0.30 -1.63 -15.62
N GLU A 80 -0.94 -0.46 -15.56
CA GLU A 80 -0.38 0.77 -16.14
C GLU A 80 0.75 1.34 -15.27
N GLU A 81 0.59 1.31 -13.95
CA GLU A 81 1.65 1.68 -13.01
C GLU A 81 2.86 0.75 -13.16
N LYS A 82 2.63 -0.56 -13.26
CA LYS A 82 3.69 -1.55 -13.52
C LYS A 82 4.52 -1.18 -14.75
N VAL A 83 3.86 -0.91 -15.88
CA VAL A 83 4.55 -0.51 -17.13
C VAL A 83 5.38 0.77 -16.94
N ARG A 84 4.85 1.76 -16.22
CA ARG A 84 5.58 3.01 -15.95
C ARG A 84 6.81 2.77 -15.07
N TYR A 85 6.70 1.95 -14.03
CA TYR A 85 7.81 1.64 -13.14
C TYR A 85 8.91 0.85 -13.86
N GLU A 86 8.56 -0.17 -14.64
CA GLU A 86 9.51 -0.94 -15.43
C GLU A 86 10.32 -0.05 -16.37
N VAL A 87 9.65 0.83 -17.11
CA VAL A 87 10.30 1.77 -18.04
C VAL A 87 11.19 2.76 -17.29
N ALA A 88 10.73 3.30 -16.16
CA ALA A 88 11.50 4.24 -15.36
C ALA A 88 12.78 3.59 -14.80
N VAL A 89 12.66 2.37 -14.27
CA VAL A 89 13.78 1.60 -13.71
C VAL A 89 14.78 1.22 -14.81
N MET A 90 14.31 0.72 -15.96
CA MET A 90 15.16 0.44 -17.14
C MET A 90 15.98 1.66 -17.54
N ARG A 91 15.34 2.83 -17.69
CA ARG A 91 16.02 4.07 -18.05
C ARG A 91 17.02 4.51 -16.98
N TYR A 92 16.67 4.33 -15.71
CA TYR A 92 17.53 4.70 -14.60
C TYR A 92 18.79 3.83 -14.54
N VAL A 93 18.65 2.51 -14.66
CA VAL A 93 19.78 1.57 -14.69
C VAL A 93 20.67 1.84 -15.90
N ALA A 94 20.08 2.05 -17.09
CA ALA A 94 20.85 2.37 -18.31
C ALA A 94 21.66 3.68 -18.19
N ALA A 95 21.14 4.66 -17.44
CA ALA A 95 21.80 5.95 -17.28
C ALA A 95 22.91 5.96 -16.22
N ASN A 96 22.87 5.03 -15.26
CA ASN A 96 23.73 5.07 -14.07
C ASN A 96 24.64 3.84 -13.91
N THR A 97 24.54 2.87 -14.82
CA THR A 97 25.35 1.63 -14.79
C THR A 97 25.87 1.31 -16.18
N THR A 98 26.80 0.37 -16.27
CA THR A 98 27.22 -0.24 -17.55
C THR A 98 26.42 -1.50 -17.87
N ILE A 99 25.35 -1.79 -17.12
CA ILE A 99 24.54 -2.98 -17.32
C ILE A 99 23.80 -2.84 -18.65
N PRO A 100 23.85 -3.85 -19.54
CA PRO A 100 23.07 -3.83 -20.77
C PRO A 100 21.57 -3.77 -20.48
N VAL A 101 20.92 -2.69 -20.92
CA VAL A 101 19.46 -2.54 -20.84
C VAL A 101 18.88 -2.55 -22.26
N PRO A 102 17.88 -3.39 -22.55
CA PRO A 102 17.23 -3.41 -23.86
C PRO A 102 16.69 -2.04 -24.24
N LYS A 103 16.89 -1.66 -25.51
CA LYS A 103 16.36 -0.40 -26.01
C LYS A 103 14.84 -0.39 -25.96
N ILE A 104 14.26 0.60 -25.28
CA ILE A 104 12.82 0.84 -25.25
C ILE A 104 12.43 1.64 -26.49
N TYR A 105 11.71 1.01 -27.42
CA TYR A 105 11.16 1.68 -28.60
C TYR A 105 9.94 2.52 -28.23
N HIS A 106 9.04 1.97 -27.40
CA HIS A 106 7.86 2.67 -26.92
C HIS A 106 7.25 2.00 -25.69
N TYR A 107 6.36 2.71 -24.99
CA TYR A 107 5.46 2.13 -23.99
C TYR A 107 4.16 2.94 -23.99
N GLY A 108 3.03 2.29 -23.67
CA GLY A 108 1.71 2.90 -23.75
C GLY A 108 0.70 2.36 -22.74
N THR A 109 -0.35 3.13 -22.53
CA THR A 109 -1.52 2.79 -21.70
C THR A 109 -2.43 1.75 -22.36
N ALA A 110 -3.40 1.22 -21.63
CA ALA A 110 -4.38 0.28 -22.19
C ALA A 110 -5.20 0.92 -23.32
N ALA A 111 -5.51 2.22 -23.21
CA ALA A 111 -6.24 2.97 -24.22
C ALA A 111 -5.47 3.12 -25.55
N GLU A 112 -4.14 3.03 -25.49
CA GLU A 112 -3.26 3.13 -26.67
C GLU A 112 -3.01 1.77 -27.33
N ASN A 113 -3.48 0.67 -26.72
CA ASN A 113 -3.34 -0.68 -27.25
C ASN A 113 -4.63 -1.12 -28.00
N PRO A 114 -4.62 -1.14 -29.35
CA PRO A 114 -5.81 -1.44 -30.15
C PRO A 114 -6.29 -2.89 -30.02
N THR A 115 -5.50 -3.79 -29.41
CA THR A 115 -5.88 -5.19 -29.21
C THR A 115 -6.75 -5.39 -27.97
N GLY A 116 -6.86 -4.38 -27.10
CA GLY A 116 -7.58 -4.48 -25.83
C GLY A 116 -6.86 -5.31 -24.75
N LEU A 117 -5.62 -5.73 -24.99
CA LEU A 117 -4.85 -6.58 -24.07
C LEU A 117 -4.24 -5.82 -22.87
N GLY A 118 -4.43 -4.50 -22.78
CA GLY A 118 -3.91 -3.67 -21.68
C GLY A 118 -2.68 -2.85 -22.05
N PRO A 119 -2.00 -2.23 -21.08
CA PRO A 119 -0.81 -1.41 -21.32
C PRO A 119 0.37 -2.28 -21.80
N PHE A 120 1.38 -1.67 -22.40
CA PHE A 120 2.44 -2.42 -23.06
C PHE A 120 3.78 -1.68 -23.12
N ILE A 121 4.84 -2.45 -23.36
CA ILE A 121 6.19 -1.94 -23.63
C ILE A 121 6.70 -2.63 -24.91
N ILE A 122 7.27 -1.85 -25.83
CA ILE A 122 7.96 -2.37 -27.02
C ILE A 122 9.46 -2.17 -26.81
N ILE A 123 10.18 -3.28 -26.74
CA ILE A 123 11.61 -3.33 -26.44
C ILE A 123 12.37 -4.12 -27.49
N GLU A 124 13.67 -3.88 -27.56
CA GLU A 124 14.62 -4.75 -28.25
C GLU A 124 14.68 -6.11 -27.57
N THR A 125 14.72 -7.17 -28.37
CA THR A 125 14.99 -8.51 -27.86
C THR A 125 16.44 -8.84 -28.08
N LEU A 126 17.14 -9.13 -26.97
CA LEU A 126 18.38 -9.89 -27.00
C LEU A 126 17.98 -11.31 -27.39
N SER A 127 18.67 -11.91 -28.36
CA SER A 127 18.30 -13.18 -28.98
C SER A 127 17.92 -14.26 -27.94
N LEU A 128 16.74 -14.85 -28.07
CA LEU A 128 16.27 -15.94 -27.22
C LEU A 128 16.11 -17.17 -28.11
N ASP A 129 17.13 -18.02 -28.17
CA ASP A 129 16.97 -19.41 -28.62
C ASP A 129 16.68 -20.26 -27.37
N GLN A 130 15.40 -20.52 -27.13
CA GLN A 130 14.88 -21.30 -25.99
C GLN A 130 15.10 -22.81 -26.15
N THR A 131 16.28 -23.26 -26.59
CA THR A 131 16.49 -24.68 -26.93
C THR A 131 17.46 -25.46 -26.05
N SER A 132 18.03 -24.91 -24.96
CA SER A 132 19.10 -25.65 -24.26
C SER A 132 19.22 -25.41 -22.75
N HIS A 133 19.02 -26.52 -22.02
CA HIS A 133 19.49 -26.89 -20.67
C HIS A 133 19.12 -25.99 -19.47
N HIS A 134 18.03 -26.36 -18.78
CA HIS A 134 17.53 -25.76 -17.54
C HIS A 134 18.34 -26.10 -16.26
N VAL A 135 19.59 -26.53 -16.38
CA VAL A 135 20.48 -26.86 -15.25
C VAL A 135 21.89 -26.48 -15.64
N LEU A 136 22.63 -25.83 -14.74
CA LEU A 136 24.06 -25.58 -14.93
C LEU A 136 24.78 -26.91 -15.18
N ASP A 137 25.50 -27.03 -16.31
CA ASP A 137 26.23 -28.25 -16.65
C ASP A 137 27.17 -28.64 -15.49
N ALA A 138 27.01 -29.86 -14.97
CA ALA A 138 27.83 -30.37 -13.87
C ALA A 138 29.32 -30.47 -14.25
N ASN A 139 29.64 -30.56 -15.54
CA ASN A 139 30.99 -30.67 -16.08
C ASN A 139 31.63 -29.33 -16.44
N ILE A 140 30.94 -28.21 -16.21
CA ILE A 140 31.50 -26.88 -16.44
C ILE A 140 32.81 -26.70 -15.65
N SER A 141 33.84 -26.18 -16.32
CA SER A 141 35.13 -25.96 -15.66
C SER A 141 34.99 -24.89 -14.57
N GLU A 142 35.75 -25.04 -13.48
CA GLU A 142 35.74 -24.08 -12.37
C GLU A 142 36.14 -22.68 -12.84
N GLN A 143 37.12 -22.59 -13.75
CA GLN A 143 37.55 -21.33 -14.37
C GLN A 143 36.41 -20.61 -15.10
N LYS A 144 35.56 -21.37 -15.81
CA LYS A 144 34.42 -20.83 -16.54
C LYS A 144 33.30 -20.39 -15.59
N VAL A 145 33.02 -21.17 -14.55
CA VAL A 145 32.06 -20.77 -13.50
C VAL A 145 32.50 -19.49 -12.80
N GLU A 146 33.77 -19.36 -12.47
CA GLU A 146 34.32 -18.15 -11.86
C GLU A 146 34.17 -16.93 -12.77
N LEU A 147 34.41 -17.09 -14.08
CA LEU A 147 34.24 -16.02 -15.05
C LEU A 147 32.78 -15.54 -15.09
N LEU A 148 31.82 -16.46 -15.23
CA LEU A 148 30.39 -16.16 -15.28
C LEU A 148 29.91 -15.52 -13.95
N TYR A 149 30.33 -16.08 -12.81
CA TYR A 149 30.02 -15.53 -11.50
C TYR A 149 30.64 -14.15 -11.28
N ARG A 150 31.78 -13.85 -11.90
CA ARG A 150 32.40 -12.53 -11.84
C ARG A 150 31.60 -11.49 -12.63
N GLN A 151 31.14 -11.86 -13.82
CA GLN A 151 30.24 -11.01 -14.60
C GLN A 151 28.93 -10.74 -13.83
N MET A 152 28.34 -11.77 -13.21
CA MET A 152 27.15 -11.63 -12.37
C MET A 152 27.40 -10.78 -11.12
N ALA A 153 28.49 -11.01 -10.40
CA ALA A 153 28.87 -10.23 -9.22
C ALA A 153 29.05 -8.74 -9.56
N ASN A 154 29.66 -8.44 -10.71
CA ASN A 154 29.80 -7.07 -11.18
C ASN A 154 28.44 -6.38 -11.41
N ILE A 155 27.48 -7.07 -12.02
CA ILE A 155 26.12 -6.54 -12.23
C ILE A 155 25.42 -6.29 -10.90
N ILE A 156 25.48 -7.25 -9.97
CA ILE A 156 24.86 -7.15 -8.64
C ILE A 156 25.46 -5.97 -7.85
N LEU A 157 26.78 -5.80 -7.89
CA LEU A 157 27.44 -4.67 -7.24
C LEU A 157 27.02 -3.33 -7.85
N GLN A 158 26.94 -3.23 -9.18
CA GLN A 158 26.46 -2.01 -9.83
C GLN A 158 25.03 -1.66 -9.40
N LEU A 159 24.11 -2.63 -9.39
CA LEU A 159 22.75 -2.43 -8.89
C LEU A 159 22.72 -1.98 -7.43
N SER A 160 23.57 -2.56 -6.56
CA SER A 160 23.63 -2.22 -5.13
C SER A 160 24.11 -0.80 -4.84
N THR A 161 24.76 -0.14 -5.81
CA THR A 161 25.28 1.24 -5.66
C THR A 161 24.29 2.32 -6.12
N LEU A 162 23.21 1.92 -6.78
CA LEU A 162 22.19 2.85 -7.22
C LEU A 162 21.44 3.40 -6.01
N SER A 163 21.32 4.72 -5.92
CA SER A 163 20.59 5.41 -4.86
C SER A 163 19.76 6.54 -5.44
N PHE A 164 18.60 6.81 -4.85
CA PHE A 164 17.69 7.84 -5.36
C PHE A 164 17.78 9.12 -4.50
N PRO A 165 18.11 10.28 -5.10
CA PRO A 165 18.26 11.51 -4.33
C PRO A 165 16.89 12.09 -3.92
N ARG A 166 16.67 12.14 -2.60
CA ARG A 166 15.63 12.87 -1.84
C ARG A 166 14.24 12.21 -1.75
N ILE A 167 13.73 12.29 -0.51
CA ILE A 167 12.51 11.70 0.07
C ILE A 167 12.73 10.22 0.44
N GLU A 168 12.91 9.96 1.74
CA GLU A 168 13.32 8.66 2.32
C GLU A 168 12.43 7.48 1.87
N TRP A 169 11.13 7.70 1.70
CA TRP A 169 10.22 6.63 1.27
C TRP A 169 10.32 6.31 -0.23
N TYR A 170 10.56 7.30 -1.09
CA TYR A 170 10.77 7.06 -2.53
C TYR A 170 12.09 6.33 -2.77
N ALA A 171 13.14 6.70 -2.01
CA ALA A 171 14.41 5.98 -2.03
C ALA A 171 14.22 4.52 -1.58
N ALA A 172 13.53 4.29 -0.46
CA ALA A 172 13.25 2.94 0.03
C ALA A 172 12.45 2.09 -0.97
N MET A 173 11.40 2.63 -1.58
CA MET A 173 10.65 1.90 -2.61
C MET A 173 11.51 1.59 -3.83
N ALA A 174 12.35 2.54 -4.26
CA ALA A 174 13.18 2.35 -5.42
C ALA A 174 14.33 1.36 -5.16
N ASP A 175 14.89 1.34 -3.95
CA ASP A 175 15.80 0.29 -3.49
C ASP A 175 15.10 -1.08 -3.47
N MET A 176 13.83 -1.13 -3.06
CA MET A 176 12.99 -2.33 -3.10
C MET A 176 12.71 -2.82 -4.54
N HIS A 177 12.56 -1.91 -5.50
CA HIS A 177 12.42 -2.25 -6.92
C HIS A 177 13.73 -2.82 -7.50
N LEU A 178 14.88 -2.25 -7.13
CA LEU A 178 16.19 -2.71 -7.58
C LEU A 178 16.58 -4.07 -6.95
N ALA A 179 16.22 -4.29 -5.69
CA ALA A 179 16.47 -5.55 -4.99
C ALA A 179 15.84 -6.74 -5.72
N GLN A 180 14.63 -6.58 -6.25
CA GLN A 180 13.92 -7.66 -6.96
C GLN A 180 14.62 -8.07 -8.27
N MET A 181 15.17 -7.10 -9.00
CA MET A 181 15.90 -7.33 -10.25
C MET A 181 17.14 -8.20 -10.09
N THR A 182 17.64 -8.33 -8.86
CA THR A 182 18.91 -8.99 -8.56
C THR A 182 18.72 -10.50 -8.32
N PHE A 183 17.48 -10.98 -8.12
CA PHE A 183 17.21 -12.28 -7.48
C PHE A 183 16.22 -13.23 -8.16
N GLN A 184 15.60 -12.85 -9.28
CA GLN A 184 14.73 -13.76 -10.04
C GLN A 184 15.32 -14.14 -11.39
N HIS A 185 14.73 -15.19 -11.98
CA HIS A 185 15.23 -16.03 -13.08
C HIS A 185 16.03 -15.27 -14.16
N ASN A 186 17.30 -15.63 -14.34
CA ASN A 186 18.25 -14.91 -15.21
C ASN A 186 18.73 -15.80 -16.35
N ASP A 187 17.92 -15.94 -17.40
CA ASP A 187 18.38 -16.58 -18.62
C ASP A 187 18.49 -15.56 -19.76
N ALA A 188 19.71 -15.07 -19.96
CA ALA A 188 20.29 -14.98 -21.28
C ALA A 188 21.81 -15.18 -21.16
N VAL A 189 22.26 -16.42 -21.37
CA VAL A 189 23.64 -16.72 -21.80
C VAL A 189 23.54 -16.94 -23.30
N LEU A 190 24.04 -15.99 -24.10
CA LEU A 190 23.89 -16.03 -25.56
C LEU A 190 24.96 -16.87 -26.24
N ASP A 191 26.11 -17.01 -25.62
CA ASP A 191 27.25 -17.74 -26.19
C ASP A 191 28.04 -18.42 -25.07
N GLU A 192 28.85 -19.40 -25.43
CA GLU A 192 29.52 -20.27 -24.49
C GLU A 192 30.30 -19.49 -23.40
N ASP A 193 30.76 -18.27 -23.64
CA ASP A 193 31.68 -17.55 -22.75
C ASP A 193 31.20 -16.21 -22.16
N ASP A 194 29.99 -15.72 -22.49
CA ASP A 194 29.51 -14.39 -22.06
C ASP A 194 28.08 -14.37 -21.49
N VAL A 195 27.94 -13.75 -20.31
CA VAL A 195 26.65 -13.42 -19.70
C VAL A 195 26.11 -12.12 -20.31
N VAL A 196 25.04 -12.22 -21.09
CA VAL A 196 24.45 -11.08 -21.82
C VAL A 196 23.19 -10.51 -21.16
N GLY A 197 22.62 -11.21 -20.17
CA GLY A 197 21.48 -10.73 -19.39
C GLY A 197 21.36 -11.41 -18.04
N VAL A 198 21.49 -10.63 -16.95
CA VAL A 198 21.30 -11.07 -15.55
C VAL A 198 20.13 -10.34 -14.90
N ILE A 199 19.29 -9.70 -15.70
CA ILE A 199 18.18 -8.89 -15.20
C ILE A 199 16.93 -9.27 -15.94
N ASP A 200 16.00 -9.90 -15.23
CA ASP A 200 14.65 -10.03 -15.68
C ASP A 200 13.87 -8.72 -15.48
N TRP A 201 13.62 -8.04 -16.59
CA TRP A 201 12.87 -6.80 -16.62
C TRP A 201 11.36 -7.01 -16.43
N GLU A 202 10.87 -8.25 -16.33
CA GLU A 202 9.48 -8.63 -16.00
C GLU A 202 9.09 -8.19 -14.58
N PHE A 203 10.06 -7.92 -13.71
CA PHE A 203 9.88 -7.75 -12.28
C PHE A 203 10.40 -6.41 -11.75
N ALA A 204 9.64 -5.33 -11.96
CA ALA A 204 9.88 -4.04 -11.31
C ALA A 204 8.80 -3.68 -10.28
N TYR A 205 8.42 -4.60 -9.38
CA TYR A 205 7.57 -4.29 -8.22
C TYR A 205 8.42 -4.15 -6.94
N ALA A 206 7.89 -3.49 -5.90
CA ALA A 206 8.61 -3.27 -4.66
C ALA A 206 8.69 -4.57 -3.83
N ALA A 207 9.91 -5.07 -3.59
CA ALA A 207 10.16 -6.19 -2.69
C ALA A 207 11.10 -5.79 -1.55
N PRO A 208 10.97 -6.35 -0.33
CA PRO A 208 11.84 -6.00 0.79
C PRO A 208 13.32 -5.95 0.38
N ALA A 209 14.01 -4.84 0.70
CA ALA A 209 15.40 -4.64 0.31
C ALA A 209 16.31 -5.76 0.85
N GLN A 210 15.90 -6.45 1.91
CA GLN A 210 16.57 -7.62 2.48
C GLN A 210 16.70 -8.79 1.50
N PHE A 211 15.89 -8.86 0.43
CA PHE A 211 16.08 -9.86 -0.61
C PHE A 211 17.39 -9.64 -1.36
N SER A 212 17.87 -8.39 -1.43
CA SER A 212 19.12 -8.05 -2.13
C SER A 212 20.37 -8.63 -1.46
N ILE A 213 20.27 -9.00 -0.18
CA ILE A 213 21.40 -9.46 0.64
C ILE A 213 21.42 -10.97 0.84
N ASP A 214 20.52 -11.71 0.21
CA ASP A 214 20.49 -13.16 0.29
C ASP A 214 21.37 -13.82 -0.77
N PRO A 215 21.81 -15.05 -0.58
CA PRO A 215 22.40 -15.86 -1.64
C PRO A 215 21.42 -16.09 -2.82
N PRO A 216 21.84 -15.87 -4.08
CA PRO A 216 20.96 -16.09 -5.22
C PRO A 216 20.76 -17.58 -5.48
N TRP A 217 19.52 -18.07 -5.43
CA TRP A 217 19.22 -19.49 -5.65
C TRP A 217 19.61 -19.98 -7.06
N TRP A 218 19.60 -19.07 -8.04
CA TRP A 218 19.84 -19.37 -9.46
C TRP A 218 21.30 -19.68 -9.81
N LEU A 219 22.24 -19.76 -8.84
CA LEU A 219 23.62 -20.21 -9.10
C LEU A 219 23.68 -21.61 -9.76
N LEU A 220 22.62 -22.40 -9.64
CA LEU A 220 22.47 -23.71 -10.28
C LEU A 220 21.51 -23.71 -11.50
N LEU A 221 20.92 -22.56 -11.84
CA LEU A 221 19.89 -22.35 -12.88
C LEU A 221 18.57 -23.12 -12.67
N LYS A 222 18.54 -24.08 -11.75
CA LYS A 222 17.35 -24.82 -11.34
C LYS A 222 17.09 -24.64 -9.86
N SER A 223 15.84 -24.37 -9.54
CA SER A 223 15.39 -24.14 -8.19
C SER A 223 15.39 -25.43 -7.35
N PRO A 224 15.42 -25.32 -6.01
CA PRO A 224 15.50 -26.46 -5.11
C PRO A 224 14.35 -27.47 -5.28
N GLU A 225 13.14 -26.99 -5.56
CA GLU A 225 11.93 -27.82 -5.69
C GLU A 225 11.91 -28.70 -6.94
N TYR A 226 12.53 -28.25 -8.04
CA TYR A 226 12.65 -29.03 -9.26
C TYR A 226 13.97 -29.80 -9.38
N TRP A 227 14.85 -29.72 -8.37
CA TRP A 227 16.15 -30.35 -8.42
C TRP A 227 16.06 -31.89 -8.33
N PRO A 228 16.73 -32.64 -9.22
CA PRO A 228 16.76 -34.10 -9.13
C PRO A 228 17.39 -34.56 -7.81
N GLY A 229 16.66 -35.36 -7.02
CA GLY A 229 17.09 -35.76 -5.67
C GLY A 229 16.63 -34.81 -4.56
N GLY A 230 15.87 -33.76 -4.91
CA GLY A 230 15.27 -32.81 -3.99
C GLY A 230 16.27 -31.92 -3.27
N TYR A 231 15.77 -31.16 -2.30
CA TYR A 231 16.51 -30.06 -1.67
C TYR A 231 17.84 -30.46 -1.02
N SER A 232 17.94 -31.63 -0.37
CA SER A 232 19.21 -32.03 0.25
C SER A 232 20.34 -32.15 -0.78
N SER A 233 20.05 -32.78 -1.92
CA SER A 233 21.01 -32.89 -3.01
C SER A 233 21.26 -31.55 -3.71
N TRP A 234 20.24 -30.67 -3.76
CA TRP A 234 20.41 -29.29 -4.22
C TRP A 234 21.38 -28.53 -3.33
N MET A 235 21.25 -28.62 -2.00
CA MET A 235 22.14 -27.95 -1.04
C MET A 235 23.60 -28.43 -1.16
N GLU A 236 23.80 -29.73 -1.40
CA GLU A 236 25.12 -30.32 -1.63
C GLU A 236 25.75 -29.77 -2.92
N ALA A 237 24.96 -29.61 -3.98
CA ALA A 237 25.40 -29.01 -5.25
C ALA A 237 25.59 -27.48 -5.15
N TYR A 238 24.76 -26.81 -4.37
CA TYR A 238 24.70 -25.35 -4.28
C TYR A 238 25.82 -24.78 -3.41
N LYS A 239 26.15 -25.42 -2.29
CA LYS A 239 27.12 -24.89 -1.33
C LYS A 239 28.51 -24.63 -1.93
N PRO A 240 29.11 -25.51 -2.75
CA PRO A 240 30.39 -25.22 -3.43
C PRO A 240 30.28 -24.02 -4.39
N ARG A 241 29.15 -23.90 -5.11
CA ARG A 241 28.88 -22.80 -6.03
C ARG A 241 28.72 -21.47 -5.31
N LEU A 242 27.98 -21.47 -4.20
CA LEU A 242 27.87 -20.30 -3.33
C LEU A 242 29.23 -19.86 -2.80
N ASN A 243 30.07 -20.78 -2.35
CA ASN A 243 31.42 -20.43 -1.88
C ASN A 243 32.26 -19.78 -2.99
N THR A 244 32.17 -20.30 -4.21
CA THR A 244 32.85 -19.74 -5.39
C THR A 244 32.34 -18.34 -5.68
N PHE A 245 31.02 -18.15 -5.75
CA PHE A 245 30.39 -16.87 -6.00
C PHE A 245 30.76 -15.83 -4.92
N LEU A 246 30.69 -16.18 -3.64
CA LEU A 246 31.02 -15.27 -2.54
C LEU A 246 32.49 -14.85 -2.55
N ARG A 247 33.41 -15.75 -2.92
CA ARG A 247 34.82 -15.40 -3.09
C ARG A 247 35.01 -14.42 -4.24
N VAL A 248 34.38 -14.69 -5.38
CA VAL A 248 34.46 -13.80 -6.56
C VAL A 248 33.83 -12.43 -6.26
N LEU A 249 32.69 -12.39 -5.56
CA LEU A 249 32.04 -11.16 -5.14
C LEU A 249 32.94 -10.34 -4.21
N GLU A 250 33.58 -10.98 -3.24
CA GLU A 250 34.54 -10.35 -2.32
C GLU A 250 35.75 -9.75 -3.07
N GLU A 251 36.30 -10.47 -4.06
CA GLU A 251 37.36 -9.95 -4.93
C GLU A 251 36.92 -8.74 -5.76
N GLU A 252 35.69 -8.71 -6.27
CA GLU A 252 35.14 -7.56 -7.00
C GLU A 252 34.88 -6.35 -6.08
N GLU A 253 34.40 -6.58 -4.86
CA GLU A 253 34.25 -5.54 -3.83
C GLU A 253 35.59 -4.90 -3.47
N GLU A 254 36.67 -5.67 -3.43
CA GLU A 254 38.02 -5.16 -3.17
C GLU A 254 38.55 -4.29 -4.30
N LYS A 255 38.27 -4.63 -5.57
CA LYS A 255 38.66 -3.81 -6.73
C LYS A 255 37.99 -2.43 -6.73
N GLY A 256 36.81 -2.31 -6.13
CA GLY A 256 36.06 -1.05 -6.01
C GLY A 256 36.59 -0.07 -4.95
N LYS A 257 37.45 -0.52 -4.01
CA LYS A 257 38.00 0.31 -2.94
C LYS A 257 39.12 1.21 -3.49
N ARG A 258 38.84 2.50 -3.69
CA ARG A 258 39.88 3.49 -4.05
C ARG A 258 40.97 3.54 -2.96
N PRO A 259 42.26 3.58 -3.30
CA PRO A 259 43.36 3.56 -2.32
C PRO A 259 43.47 4.82 -1.44
N ASP A 260 42.64 5.84 -1.64
CA ASP A 260 42.81 7.17 -1.00
C ASP A 260 41.64 7.61 -0.10
N SER A 261 40.67 6.74 0.21
CA SER A 261 39.60 7.08 1.16
C SER A 261 40.01 6.72 2.59
N SER A 262 40.75 7.61 3.24
CA SER A 262 40.88 7.64 4.71
C SER A 262 39.57 8.12 5.35
N SER A 263 38.50 7.34 5.24
CA SER A 263 37.26 7.58 5.99
C SER A 263 37.37 6.95 7.38
N ARG A 264 37.11 7.77 8.41
CA ARG A 264 37.05 7.38 9.83
C ARG A 264 36.21 6.12 10.00
N ALA A 265 36.72 5.19 10.82
CA ALA A 265 36.23 3.82 11.03
C ALA A 265 34.88 3.70 11.77
N GLY A 266 33.90 4.57 11.48
CA GLY A 266 32.60 4.61 12.16
C GLY A 266 31.38 4.27 11.31
N ASP A 267 31.44 4.39 9.97
CA ASP A 267 30.23 4.37 9.11
C ASP A 267 30.43 3.61 7.77
N ALA A 268 31.35 2.64 7.71
CA ALA A 268 31.46 1.81 6.50
C ALA A 268 30.36 0.73 6.52
N ALA A 269 29.39 0.83 5.61
CA ALA A 269 28.39 -0.21 5.39
C ALA A 269 29.07 -1.58 5.13
N MET A 270 28.51 -2.65 5.72
CA MET A 270 29.05 -4.00 5.57
C MET A 270 29.00 -4.44 4.09
N PRO A 271 30.07 -5.05 3.54
CA PRO A 271 30.08 -5.55 2.16
C PRO A 271 28.97 -6.57 1.91
N LEU A 272 28.47 -6.62 0.68
CA LEU A 272 27.38 -7.51 0.28
C LEU A 272 27.77 -8.99 0.44
N SER A 273 29.03 -9.34 0.13
CA SER A 273 29.55 -10.69 0.37
C SER A 273 29.42 -11.12 1.84
N GLN A 274 29.68 -10.22 2.79
CA GLN A 274 29.54 -10.50 4.22
C GLN A 274 28.08 -10.58 4.66
N LEU A 275 27.21 -9.72 4.11
CA LEU A 275 25.77 -9.77 4.36
C LEU A 275 25.17 -11.09 3.86
N MET A 276 25.54 -11.55 2.66
CA MET A 276 25.12 -12.84 2.11
C MET A 276 25.61 -14.02 2.93
N ARG A 277 26.87 -13.99 3.40
CA ARG A 277 27.40 -15.02 4.33
C ARG A 277 26.61 -15.07 5.63
N LYS A 278 26.27 -13.89 6.18
CA LYS A 278 25.45 -13.78 7.39
C LYS A 278 24.06 -14.36 7.15
N SER A 279 23.40 -13.99 6.06
CA SER A 279 22.08 -14.52 5.71
C SER A 279 22.10 -16.04 5.50
N TRP A 280 23.12 -16.57 4.80
CA TRP A 280 23.33 -18.01 4.64
C TRP A 280 23.48 -18.74 5.97
N GLY A 281 24.34 -18.23 6.85
CA GLY A 281 24.63 -18.83 8.15
C GLY A 281 23.45 -18.80 9.12
N SER A 282 22.67 -17.71 9.14
CA SER A 282 21.47 -17.58 9.95
C SER A 282 20.24 -18.27 9.36
N LYS A 283 20.33 -18.79 8.13
CA LYS A 283 19.21 -19.33 7.33
C LYS A 283 18.10 -18.31 7.03
N THR A 284 18.36 -17.01 7.19
CA THR A 284 17.36 -15.96 6.91
C THR A 284 16.96 -15.96 5.43
N TRP A 285 17.89 -16.30 4.54
CA TRP A 285 17.62 -16.49 3.11
C TRP A 285 16.52 -17.51 2.82
N MET A 286 16.31 -18.52 3.68
CA MET A 286 15.27 -19.53 3.48
C MET A 286 13.89 -18.94 3.75
N ILE A 287 13.78 -18.07 4.76
CA ILE A 287 12.55 -17.33 5.05
C ILE A 287 12.22 -16.39 3.90
N ASN A 288 13.22 -15.65 3.42
CA ASN A 288 13.06 -14.74 2.30
C ASN A 288 12.80 -15.47 0.98
N TYR A 289 13.36 -16.66 0.77
CA TYR A 289 13.00 -17.53 -0.37
C TYR A 289 11.55 -18.00 -0.28
N ALA A 290 11.13 -18.52 0.87
CA ALA A 290 9.75 -18.95 1.12
C ALA A 290 8.72 -17.80 1.03
N ALA A 291 9.12 -16.58 1.34
CA ALA A 291 8.29 -15.39 1.16
C ALA A 291 8.10 -14.99 -0.32
N ARG A 292 9.00 -15.41 -1.20
CA ARG A 292 8.95 -15.14 -2.66
C ARG A 292 8.25 -16.25 -3.43
N ASP A 293 8.29 -17.47 -2.92
CA ASP A 293 7.63 -18.63 -3.50
C ASP A 293 6.75 -19.30 -2.45
N SER A 294 5.46 -18.96 -2.50
CA SER A 294 4.45 -19.49 -1.58
C SER A 294 4.33 -21.01 -1.65
N TRP A 295 4.68 -21.62 -2.79
CA TRP A 295 4.62 -23.08 -2.96
C TRP A 295 5.81 -23.79 -2.31
N ALA A 296 6.96 -23.13 -2.26
CA ALA A 296 8.12 -23.64 -1.55
C ALA A 296 8.01 -23.46 -0.02
N PHE A 297 7.10 -22.61 0.47
CA PHE A 297 6.99 -22.29 1.89
C PHE A 297 6.79 -23.53 2.76
N ASP A 298 5.83 -24.38 2.43
CA ASP A 298 5.48 -25.54 3.27
C ASP A 298 6.66 -26.50 3.39
N PHE A 299 7.26 -26.85 2.26
CA PHE A 299 8.42 -27.71 2.21
C PHE A 299 9.61 -27.14 3.01
N ILE A 300 9.89 -25.84 2.85
CA ILE A 300 10.99 -25.16 3.52
C ILE A 300 10.73 -25.05 5.03
N PHE A 301 9.51 -24.68 5.40
CA PHE A 301 9.12 -24.47 6.78
C PHE A 301 9.25 -25.77 7.56
N TRP A 302 8.52 -26.82 7.17
CA TRP A 302 8.46 -28.06 7.94
C TRP A 302 9.80 -28.76 8.06
N ARG A 303 10.62 -28.68 7.01
CA ARG A 303 11.86 -29.46 6.94
C ARG A 303 13.07 -28.73 7.54
N TYR A 304 13.06 -27.40 7.57
CA TYR A 304 14.27 -26.63 7.89
C TYR A 304 14.07 -25.49 8.88
N LEU A 305 12.88 -24.89 8.95
CA LEU A 305 12.59 -23.81 9.90
C LEU A 305 11.90 -24.33 11.16
N ASP A 306 10.90 -25.20 11.03
CA ASP A 306 10.08 -25.72 12.14
C ASP A 306 10.95 -26.28 13.28
N CYS A 307 11.89 -27.16 12.96
CA CYS A 307 12.74 -27.76 13.98
C CYS A 307 13.72 -26.77 14.64
N ALA A 308 14.11 -25.71 13.92
CA ALA A 308 15.00 -24.69 14.45
C ALA A 308 14.31 -23.80 15.49
N TYR A 309 12.99 -23.64 15.40
CA TYR A 309 12.21 -22.76 16.29
C TYR A 309 11.36 -23.52 17.33
N PHE A 310 10.86 -24.72 17.00
CA PHE A 310 9.92 -25.48 17.84
C PHE A 310 10.47 -26.85 18.30
N GLY A 311 11.76 -27.11 18.08
CA GLY A 311 12.42 -28.37 18.49
C GLY A 311 12.11 -29.55 17.55
N PRO A 312 12.52 -30.79 17.87
CA PRO A 312 12.46 -31.92 16.92
C PRO A 312 11.04 -32.27 16.41
N ASN A 313 10.91 -32.51 15.10
CA ASN A 313 9.71 -32.98 14.43
C ASN A 313 10.05 -34.07 13.40
N GLU A 314 10.07 -35.33 13.84
CA GLU A 314 10.49 -36.46 13.01
C GLU A 314 9.56 -36.72 11.81
N GLY A 315 8.31 -36.25 11.87
CA GLY A 315 7.34 -36.37 10.78
C GLY A 315 7.43 -35.27 9.72
N GLY A 316 8.05 -34.12 10.06
CA GLY A 316 8.08 -32.95 9.17
C GLY A 316 6.67 -32.50 8.77
N ASP A 317 5.71 -32.60 9.69
CA ASP A 317 4.31 -32.25 9.45
C ASP A 317 3.73 -31.44 10.62
N TYR A 318 2.56 -30.87 10.38
CA TYR A 318 1.86 -30.03 11.36
C TYR A 318 1.26 -30.82 12.53
N GLN A 319 1.10 -32.15 12.43
CA GLN A 319 0.33 -32.94 13.39
C GLN A 319 0.99 -32.96 14.78
N ARG A 320 2.32 -33.04 14.85
CA ARG A 320 3.07 -32.91 16.11
C ARG A 320 3.00 -31.50 16.72
N ARG A 321 2.61 -30.49 15.94
CA ARG A 321 2.50 -29.10 16.40
C ARG A 321 1.10 -28.73 16.87
N LEU A 322 0.09 -29.56 16.59
CA LEU A 322 -1.25 -29.39 17.14
C LEU A 322 -1.28 -29.34 18.67
N GLY A 323 -0.36 -30.06 19.32
CA GLY A 323 -0.21 -30.02 20.78
C GLY A 323 0.37 -28.73 21.35
N LEU A 324 0.92 -27.84 20.50
CA LEU A 324 1.37 -26.50 20.90
C LEU A 324 0.23 -25.47 20.90
N LEU A 325 -0.91 -25.82 20.30
CA LEU A 325 -2.08 -24.95 20.19
C LEU A 325 -3.03 -25.19 21.37
N ALA A 326 -3.65 -24.11 21.86
CA ALA A 326 -4.74 -24.20 22.80
C ALA A 326 -5.99 -24.82 22.13
N LYS A 327 -6.86 -25.46 22.92
CA LYS A 327 -8.06 -26.15 22.41
C LYS A 327 -8.95 -25.26 21.52
N GLY A 328 -9.12 -23.99 21.90
CA GLY A 328 -9.89 -23.03 21.11
C GLY A 328 -9.24 -22.65 19.77
N GLU A 329 -7.92 -22.71 19.67
CA GLU A 329 -7.18 -22.45 18.42
C GLU A 329 -7.31 -23.64 17.45
N VAL A 330 -7.29 -24.87 17.97
CA VAL A 330 -7.56 -26.07 17.17
C VAL A 330 -8.99 -26.06 16.63
N GLU A 331 -9.98 -25.71 17.46
CA GLU A 331 -11.39 -25.60 17.05
C GLU A 331 -11.60 -24.49 15.99
N ALA A 332 -10.89 -23.36 16.10
CA ALA A 332 -10.92 -22.29 15.08
C ALA A 332 -10.30 -22.73 13.74
N MET A 333 -9.20 -23.48 13.80
CA MET A 333 -8.55 -24.04 12.61
C MET A 333 -9.45 -25.04 11.88
N GLU A 334 -10.11 -25.95 12.61
CA GLU A 334 -11.05 -26.92 12.02
C GLU A 334 -12.23 -26.23 11.31
N ALA A 335 -12.75 -25.14 11.87
CA ALA A 335 -13.81 -24.34 11.24
C ALA A 335 -13.32 -23.68 9.94
N LEU A 336 -12.12 -23.13 9.91
CA LEU A 336 -11.51 -22.55 8.70
C LEU A 336 -11.28 -23.60 7.62
N VAL A 337 -10.75 -24.77 7.99
CA VAL A 337 -10.57 -25.90 7.07
C VAL A 337 -11.89 -26.31 6.46
N LYS A 338 -12.96 -26.38 7.25
CA LYS A 338 -14.30 -26.72 6.75
C LYS A 338 -14.81 -25.70 5.72
N ILE A 339 -14.67 -24.41 6.00
CA ILE A 339 -15.06 -23.34 5.06
C ILE A 339 -14.27 -23.46 3.75
N LYS A 340 -12.96 -23.66 3.83
CA LYS A 340 -12.10 -23.82 2.64
C LYS A 340 -12.46 -25.07 1.82
N MET A 341 -12.80 -26.15 2.50
CA MET A 341 -13.29 -27.37 1.86
C MET A 341 -14.63 -27.16 1.14
N GLU A 342 -15.53 -26.33 1.69
CA GLU A 342 -16.79 -25.97 1.05
C GLU A 342 -16.57 -25.08 -0.18
N GLU A 343 -15.67 -24.08 -0.12
CA GLU A 343 -15.32 -23.21 -1.25
C GLU A 343 -14.77 -23.99 -2.47
N ILE A 344 -13.97 -25.02 -2.25
CA ILE A 344 -13.41 -25.87 -3.32
C ILE A 344 -14.51 -26.65 -4.08
N TYR A 345 -15.60 -27.05 -3.41
CA TYR A 345 -16.69 -27.81 -4.04
C TYR A 345 -17.60 -26.96 -4.94
N VAL A 346 -17.60 -25.63 -4.79
CA VAL A 346 -18.47 -24.71 -5.55
C VAL A 346 -17.77 -24.15 -6.80
N GLY A 347 -16.53 -24.58 -7.09
CA GLY A 347 -15.82 -24.20 -8.32
C GLY A 347 -15.35 -22.75 -8.35
N SER A 348 -15.19 -22.08 -7.20
CA SER A 348 -14.56 -20.77 -7.14
C SER A 348 -13.03 -20.90 -7.27
N SER A 349 -12.47 -20.53 -8.42
CA SER A 349 -11.02 -20.47 -8.68
C SER A 349 -10.37 -19.25 -8.02
N THR A 350 -10.47 -19.15 -6.70
CA THR A 350 -9.56 -18.32 -5.91
C THR A 350 -8.32 -19.14 -5.59
N SER A 351 -7.20 -18.78 -6.25
CA SER A 351 -5.85 -19.27 -5.98
C SER A 351 -5.61 -19.48 -4.49
N MET A 352 -5.06 -20.65 -4.14
CA MET A 352 -4.61 -21.00 -2.80
C MET A 352 -3.72 -19.90 -2.21
N THR A 353 -4.21 -19.25 -1.16
CA THR A 353 -3.36 -18.73 -0.09
C THR A 353 -4.10 -18.98 1.22
N VAL A 354 -4.23 -20.25 1.59
CA VAL A 354 -4.60 -20.67 2.94
C VAL A 354 -3.34 -20.67 3.80
N PHE A 355 -2.64 -19.53 3.92
CA PHE A 355 -1.43 -19.47 4.77
C PHE A 355 -1.20 -18.14 5.49
N CYS A 356 -2.10 -17.15 5.35
CA CYS A 356 -2.05 -15.92 6.16
C CYS A 356 -2.75 -16.01 7.52
N VAL A 357 -3.40 -17.13 7.86
CA VAL A 357 -4.17 -17.25 9.13
C VAL A 357 -3.47 -18.10 10.19
N ILE A 358 -2.47 -18.91 9.83
CA ILE A 358 -1.72 -19.74 10.80
C ILE A 358 -0.45 -19.02 11.31
N THR A 359 -0.06 -17.93 10.66
CA THR A 359 1.23 -17.27 10.88
C THR A 359 1.31 -16.30 12.08
N PRO A 360 0.26 -15.65 12.61
CA PRO A 360 0.47 -14.76 13.78
C PRO A 360 0.80 -15.51 15.08
N ASN A 361 0.22 -16.70 15.29
CA ASN A 361 0.33 -17.40 16.58
C ASN A 361 1.51 -18.39 16.64
N PHE A 362 1.99 -18.92 15.50
CA PHE A 362 3.19 -19.77 15.49
C PHE A 362 4.49 -18.94 15.49
N ILE A 363 4.52 -17.74 14.91
CA ILE A 363 5.76 -16.98 14.60
C ILE A 363 6.15 -15.97 15.69
N SER A 364 5.36 -15.85 16.76
CA SER A 364 5.60 -14.92 17.89
C SER A 364 7.02 -14.96 18.52
N PRO A 365 7.78 -16.08 18.52
CA PRO A 365 9.16 -16.07 19.06
C PRO A 365 10.21 -15.46 18.12
N LEU A 366 9.88 -15.14 16.86
CA LEU A 366 10.90 -14.92 15.81
C LEU A 366 11.67 -13.59 15.90
N GLN A 367 11.32 -12.63 16.77
CA GLN A 367 11.95 -11.30 16.83
C GLN A 367 12.13 -10.65 15.44
N ILE A 368 11.32 -11.03 14.44
CA ILE A 368 11.31 -10.39 13.13
C ILE A 368 10.41 -9.17 13.28
N ASN A 369 10.96 -7.99 13.01
CA ASN A 369 10.19 -6.75 12.97
C ASN A 369 9.34 -6.72 11.69
N TRP A 370 8.18 -7.38 11.74
CA TRP A 370 7.24 -7.44 10.62
C TRP A 370 6.65 -6.08 10.21
N SER A 371 6.82 -5.05 11.05
CA SER A 371 6.42 -3.67 10.72
C SER A 371 7.20 -3.08 9.54
N ASP A 372 8.40 -3.58 9.24
CA ASP A 372 9.19 -3.11 8.08
C ASP A 372 8.87 -3.87 6.78
N ILE A 373 8.23 -5.05 6.85
CA ILE A 373 8.00 -5.94 5.69
C ILE A 373 6.55 -5.83 5.16
N LEU A 374 5.56 -5.58 6.01
CA LEU A 374 4.14 -5.54 5.61
C LEU A 374 3.62 -4.13 5.27
N VAL A 375 4.35 -3.06 5.60
CA VAL A 375 3.87 -1.68 5.43
C VAL A 375 3.90 -1.20 3.96
N ASN A 376 4.64 -1.86 3.06
CA ASN A 376 4.75 -1.40 1.66
C ASN A 376 3.80 -2.06 0.66
N TYR A 377 2.92 -2.99 1.08
CA TYR A 377 1.99 -3.66 0.14
C TYR A 377 0.58 -3.06 0.05
N MET A 378 0.26 -1.99 0.79
CA MET A 378 -1.11 -1.42 0.81
C MET A 378 -1.22 0.12 0.88
N SER A 379 -0.28 0.90 0.31
CA SER A 379 -0.50 2.35 0.13
C SER A 379 -0.56 2.74 -1.36
N THR A 380 -1.75 3.06 -1.85
CA THR A 380 -1.94 3.68 -3.17
C THR A 380 -2.55 5.07 -2.99
N GLU A 381 -1.80 6.10 -3.39
CA GLU A 381 -2.30 7.45 -3.65
C GLU A 381 -2.17 7.74 -5.16
N PRO A 382 -3.15 8.41 -5.79
CA PRO A 382 -3.11 8.75 -7.22
C PRO A 382 -2.45 10.12 -7.48
N TRP A 383 -1.60 10.23 -8.53
CA TRP A 383 -1.08 11.51 -9.02
C TRP A 383 -1.26 11.73 -10.53
N MET A 384 -1.22 13.03 -10.87
CA MET A 384 -1.74 13.72 -12.05
C MET A 384 -0.85 13.67 -13.31
N THR A 385 -1.50 13.94 -14.43
CA THR A 385 -0.95 14.23 -15.78
C THR A 385 0.03 15.41 -15.83
N PHE A 386 1.13 15.25 -16.56
CA PHE A 386 2.09 16.32 -16.88
C PHE A 386 1.61 17.16 -18.09
N PRO A 387 1.67 18.50 -18.06
CA PRO A 387 1.61 19.31 -19.27
C PRO A 387 2.97 19.31 -20.00
N SER A 388 2.90 19.44 -21.32
CA SER A 388 4.01 19.44 -22.27
C SER A 388 5.04 20.54 -22.03
N CYS A 389 6.30 20.18 -22.25
CA CYS A 389 7.49 21.03 -22.18
C CYS A 389 7.43 22.22 -23.17
N PRO A 390 7.53 23.50 -22.73
CA PRO A 390 7.78 24.62 -23.62
C PRO A 390 9.29 24.82 -23.86
N GLN A 391 9.63 25.16 -25.11
CA GLN A 391 10.98 25.40 -25.60
C GLN A 391 11.70 26.60 -24.94
N PRO A 392 13.04 26.65 -24.94
CA PRO A 392 13.81 27.68 -24.23
C PRO A 392 13.81 29.03 -24.97
N LEU A 393 13.54 30.12 -24.22
CA LEU A 393 13.74 31.51 -24.64
C LEU A 393 15.15 32.01 -24.23
N PRO A 394 15.72 33.02 -24.94
CA PRO A 394 17.11 33.46 -24.79
C PRO A 394 17.35 34.35 -23.55
N PRO A 395 18.62 34.55 -23.13
CA PRO A 395 18.96 35.00 -21.77
C PRO A 395 18.76 36.50 -21.58
N GLY A 396 17.78 36.87 -20.75
CA GLY A 396 17.60 38.22 -20.21
C GLY A 396 18.10 38.32 -18.76
N LYS A 397 18.99 39.28 -18.51
CA LYS A 397 19.67 39.54 -17.22
C LYS A 397 18.67 39.82 -16.09
N SER A 398 18.71 39.03 -15.01
CA SER A 398 18.22 39.47 -13.70
C SER A 398 19.17 39.01 -12.59
N SER A 399 19.52 39.96 -11.73
CA SER A 399 20.43 39.85 -10.60
C SER A 399 19.90 38.88 -9.54
N ARG A 400 20.59 37.76 -9.32
CA ARG A 400 20.37 36.88 -8.15
C ARG A 400 21.19 37.41 -6.96
N PRO A 401 20.64 37.46 -5.73
CA PRO A 401 21.45 37.68 -4.54
C PRO A 401 22.33 36.45 -4.25
N ASN A 402 23.53 36.69 -3.75
CA ASN A 402 24.50 35.68 -3.32
C ASN A 402 23.88 34.70 -2.31
N MET A 403 23.71 33.44 -2.70
CA MET A 403 23.51 32.32 -1.78
C MET A 403 24.87 31.79 -1.33
N SER A 404 25.46 32.44 -0.35
CA SER A 404 26.55 31.88 0.45
C SER A 404 26.26 32.17 1.92
N ASN A 405 25.36 31.35 2.50
CA ASN A 405 25.18 31.05 3.93
C ASN A 405 23.72 30.68 4.22
N ALA A 406 23.37 29.40 4.13
CA ALA A 406 22.16 28.85 4.77
C ALA A 406 22.26 27.32 4.87
N SER A 407 23.25 26.82 5.62
CA SER A 407 23.32 25.44 6.08
C SER A 407 22.70 25.32 7.49
N GLY A 408 21.41 25.57 7.60
CA GLY A 408 20.66 25.40 8.85
C GLY A 408 19.20 25.11 8.56
N LEU A 409 18.65 24.08 9.21
CA LEU A 409 17.20 23.86 9.30
C LEU A 409 16.55 25.17 9.81
N PRO A 410 15.37 25.57 9.28
CA PRO A 410 14.71 26.79 9.71
C PRO A 410 14.51 26.76 11.24
N ARG A 411 15.09 27.73 11.96
CA ARG A 411 14.99 27.85 13.43
C ARG A 411 13.78 28.66 13.90
N ASP A 412 12.79 28.86 13.01
CA ASP A 412 11.59 29.65 13.30
C ASP A 412 10.44 28.80 13.87
N GLU A 413 10.73 27.63 14.44
CA GLU A 413 9.73 26.91 15.24
C GLU A 413 9.59 27.62 16.60
N PRO A 414 8.39 28.09 16.99
CA PRO A 414 8.18 28.78 18.25
C PRO A 414 8.12 27.77 19.41
N VAL A 415 9.20 27.02 19.64
CA VAL A 415 9.34 26.16 20.81
C VAL A 415 9.49 27.07 22.03
N GLY A 416 8.43 27.19 22.84
CA GLY A 416 8.45 27.88 24.13
C GLY A 416 7.71 29.22 24.23
N GLY A 417 7.08 29.73 23.15
CA GLY A 417 6.35 31.00 23.19
C GLY A 417 4.93 30.91 23.80
N LYS A 418 4.26 29.76 23.67
CA LYS A 418 2.91 29.50 24.20
C LYS A 418 2.70 27.98 24.32
N ARG A 419 2.12 27.52 25.44
CA ARG A 419 1.83 26.09 25.67
C ARG A 419 0.85 25.58 24.61
N PHE A 420 1.19 24.47 23.95
CA PHE A 420 0.36 23.81 22.93
C PHE A 420 -0.13 24.77 21.83
N ALA A 421 0.75 25.65 21.33
CA ALA A 421 0.40 26.69 20.35
C ALA A 421 -0.35 26.15 19.12
N ASP A 422 0.04 24.98 18.61
CA ASP A 422 -0.56 24.37 17.42
C ASP A 422 -2.00 23.91 17.61
N PHE A 423 -2.43 23.72 18.87
CA PHE A 423 -3.80 23.37 19.24
C PHE A 423 -4.68 24.59 19.53
N HIS A 424 -4.13 25.80 19.51
CA HIS A 424 -4.87 27.02 19.87
C HIS A 424 -5.82 27.47 18.75
N LEU A 425 -7.09 27.69 19.10
CA LEU A 425 -8.16 28.07 18.17
C LEU A 425 -8.72 29.49 18.40
N GLY A 426 -8.10 30.27 19.30
CA GLY A 426 -8.55 31.62 19.61
C GLY A 426 -8.77 32.50 18.38
N GLY A 427 -9.95 33.12 18.32
CA GLY A 427 -10.36 34.00 17.23
C GLY A 427 -10.81 33.29 15.95
N LYS A 428 -10.79 31.96 15.89
CA LYS A 428 -11.29 31.15 14.76
C LYS A 428 -12.74 30.69 14.99
N VAL A 429 -13.46 30.42 13.90
CA VAL A 429 -14.88 30.06 13.87
C VAL A 429 -15.08 28.64 13.35
N PHE A 430 -15.92 27.88 14.04
CA PHE A 430 -16.17 26.47 13.76
C PHE A 430 -17.67 26.15 13.78
N ILE A 431 -18.06 25.17 12.97
CA ILE A 431 -19.41 24.61 12.96
C ILE A 431 -19.34 23.12 13.30
N VAL A 432 -20.26 22.63 14.14
CA VAL A 432 -20.39 21.22 14.49
C VAL A 432 -21.84 20.78 14.26
N THR A 433 -22.08 19.89 13.30
CA THR A 433 -23.42 19.29 13.13
C THR A 433 -23.62 18.12 14.10
N GLY A 434 -24.85 17.84 14.52
CA GLY A 434 -25.11 16.86 15.58
C GLY A 434 -24.62 17.34 16.95
N GLY A 435 -24.51 18.65 17.11
CA GLY A 435 -23.88 19.29 18.28
C GLY A 435 -24.82 19.48 19.48
N ALA A 436 -26.07 19.01 19.43
CA ALA A 436 -27.00 19.15 20.56
C ALA A 436 -26.68 18.21 21.74
N ARG A 437 -25.96 17.11 21.49
CA ARG A 437 -25.70 16.04 22.49
C ARG A 437 -24.54 15.12 22.08
N GLY A 438 -24.14 14.23 22.99
CA GLY A 438 -23.24 13.11 22.68
C GLY A 438 -21.89 13.54 22.13
N LEU A 439 -21.38 12.82 21.13
CA LEU A 439 -20.04 13.05 20.57
C LEU A 439 -19.87 14.44 19.95
N GLY A 440 -20.87 14.92 19.20
CA GLY A 440 -20.82 16.25 18.57
C GLY A 440 -20.69 17.37 19.60
N LEU A 441 -21.48 17.30 20.69
CA LEU A 441 -21.37 18.26 21.80
C LEU A 441 -20.02 18.19 22.51
N ALA A 442 -19.51 16.98 22.79
CA ALA A 442 -18.19 16.82 23.41
C ALA A 442 -17.06 17.42 22.55
N ILE A 443 -17.12 17.23 21.23
CA ILE A 443 -16.16 17.85 20.30
C ILE A 443 -16.32 19.38 20.32
N ALA A 444 -17.54 19.90 20.31
CA ALA A 444 -17.79 21.33 20.38
C ALA A 444 -17.20 21.95 21.66
N GLU A 445 -17.35 21.30 22.82
CA GLU A 445 -16.71 21.73 24.06
C GLU A 445 -15.17 21.80 23.93
N ALA A 446 -14.55 20.80 23.29
CA ALA A 446 -13.09 20.78 23.10
C ALA A 446 -12.60 21.94 22.23
N LEU A 447 -13.35 22.28 21.17
CA LEU A 447 -13.02 23.43 20.32
C LEU A 447 -13.21 24.76 21.07
N VAL A 448 -14.24 24.86 21.93
CA VAL A 448 -14.46 26.03 22.79
C VAL A 448 -13.36 26.17 23.85
N GLU A 449 -12.95 25.08 24.49
CA GLU A 449 -11.85 25.04 25.46
C GLU A 449 -10.54 25.53 24.84
N ALA A 450 -10.31 25.24 23.55
CA ALA A 450 -9.17 25.74 22.80
C ALA A 450 -9.31 27.21 22.30
N GLY A 451 -10.40 27.90 22.65
CA GLY A 451 -10.67 29.30 22.31
C GLY A 451 -11.50 29.52 21.03
N GLY A 452 -12.05 28.46 20.45
CA GLY A 452 -12.86 28.54 19.23
C GLY A 452 -14.27 29.07 19.46
N LYS A 453 -14.78 29.84 18.49
CA LYS A 453 -16.20 30.21 18.43
C LYS A 453 -16.98 29.12 17.70
N VAL A 454 -17.78 28.35 18.43
CA VAL A 454 -18.42 27.14 17.92
C VAL A 454 -19.92 27.33 17.79
N TYR A 455 -20.44 27.04 16.59
CA TYR A 455 -21.86 26.97 16.29
C TYR A 455 -22.28 25.51 16.12
N CYS A 456 -23.10 25.01 17.05
CA CYS A 456 -23.69 23.69 16.98
C CYS A 456 -25.00 23.73 16.18
N LEU A 457 -25.09 22.86 15.18
CA LEU A 457 -26.25 22.68 14.32
C LEU A 457 -26.89 21.31 14.61
N ASP A 458 -28.19 21.27 14.88
CA ASP A 458 -28.90 20.00 15.13
C ASP A 458 -30.38 20.11 14.76
N MET A 459 -31.03 19.00 14.42
CA MET A 459 -32.42 18.98 13.97
C MET A 459 -33.42 19.32 15.09
N GLN A 460 -33.03 19.10 16.35
CA GLN A 460 -33.91 19.33 17.49
C GLN A 460 -34.27 20.82 17.61
N GLU A 461 -35.51 21.13 17.99
CA GLU A 461 -35.91 22.54 18.19
C GLU A 461 -35.11 23.19 19.32
N LYS A 462 -34.81 22.42 20.36
CA LYS A 462 -33.99 22.80 21.50
C LYS A 462 -32.94 21.72 21.73
N PRO A 463 -31.72 22.10 22.17
CA PRO A 463 -30.70 21.12 22.47
C PRO A 463 -31.08 20.28 23.71
N ASP A 464 -30.41 19.15 23.89
CA ASP A 464 -30.69 18.20 24.98
C ASP A 464 -30.23 18.74 26.35
N LYS A 465 -30.61 18.10 27.46
CA LYS A 465 -30.28 18.58 28.83
C LYS A 465 -28.77 18.75 29.06
N GLU A 466 -27.95 17.90 28.46
CA GLU A 466 -26.48 17.96 28.54
C GLU A 466 -25.89 19.28 27.98
N TRP A 467 -26.65 19.97 27.12
CA TRP A 467 -26.23 21.24 26.53
C TRP A 467 -26.10 22.35 27.56
N ASP A 468 -27.04 22.47 28.49
CA ASP A 468 -27.01 23.54 29.49
C ASP A 468 -25.80 23.38 30.40
N GLU A 469 -25.47 22.14 30.75
CA GLU A 469 -24.25 21.82 31.49
C GLU A 469 -23.00 22.16 30.68
N ALA A 470 -22.91 21.75 29.42
CA ALA A 470 -21.79 22.09 28.53
C ALA A 470 -21.61 23.61 28.39
N LYS A 471 -22.72 24.34 28.22
CA LYS A 471 -22.72 25.79 28.12
C LYS A 471 -22.27 26.46 29.42
N SER A 472 -22.65 25.91 30.58
CA SER A 472 -22.20 26.42 31.89
C SER A 472 -20.70 26.22 32.15
N ARG A 473 -20.06 25.24 31.48
CA ARG A 473 -18.62 24.98 31.57
C ARG A 473 -17.78 25.90 30.67
N VAL A 474 -18.41 26.68 29.80
CA VAL A 474 -17.72 27.65 28.94
C VAL A 474 -17.08 28.72 29.81
N VAL A 475 -15.77 28.91 29.67
CA VAL A 475 -14.99 29.94 30.37
C VAL A 475 -14.74 31.11 29.41
N PRO A 476 -15.46 32.25 29.53
CA PRO A 476 -15.35 33.35 28.57
C PRO A 476 -13.93 33.91 28.41
N GLU A 477 -13.13 33.86 29.48
CA GLU A 477 -11.73 34.32 29.51
C GLU A 477 -10.82 33.52 28.57
N TRP A 478 -11.21 32.30 28.19
CA TRP A 478 -10.46 31.49 27.22
C TRP A 478 -10.79 31.87 25.76
N GLY A 479 -11.75 32.76 25.54
CA GLY A 479 -12.08 33.34 24.23
C GLY A 479 -13.02 32.49 23.36
N GLY A 480 -13.35 31.28 23.81
CA GLY A 480 -14.30 30.40 23.13
C GLY A 480 -15.76 30.74 23.42
N SER A 481 -16.66 30.31 22.55
CA SER A 481 -18.11 30.50 22.73
C SER A 481 -18.90 29.34 22.14
N LEU A 482 -19.98 28.92 22.80
CA LEU A 482 -20.85 27.85 22.36
C LEU A 482 -22.26 28.38 22.01
N SER A 483 -22.66 28.25 20.73
CA SER A 483 -23.96 28.71 20.22
C SER A 483 -24.75 27.58 19.59
N TYR A 484 -26.07 27.62 19.65
CA TYR A 484 -26.97 26.63 19.06
C TYR A 484 -27.82 27.24 17.95
N LYS A 485 -28.02 26.49 16.86
CA LYS A 485 -29.01 26.78 15.81
C LYS A 485 -29.69 25.48 15.38
N GLN A 486 -31.01 25.52 15.25
CA GLN A 486 -31.76 24.40 14.71
C GLN A 486 -31.50 24.27 13.20
N GLN A 487 -31.06 23.10 12.76
CA GLN A 487 -30.84 22.74 11.37
C GLN A 487 -30.86 21.23 11.17
N ASP A 488 -31.74 20.74 10.30
CA ASP A 488 -31.68 19.37 9.78
C ASP A 488 -30.71 19.31 8.60
N VAL A 489 -29.70 18.44 8.66
CA VAL A 489 -28.71 18.29 7.59
C VAL A 489 -29.30 17.78 6.27
N ARG A 490 -30.53 17.24 6.29
CA ARG A 490 -31.28 16.81 5.10
C ARG A 490 -31.91 17.99 4.36
N ASP A 491 -32.16 19.12 5.02
CA ASP A 491 -32.56 20.37 4.38
C ASP A 491 -31.31 21.11 3.88
N THR A 492 -30.76 20.60 2.79
CA THR A 492 -29.47 21.02 2.23
C THR A 492 -29.43 22.48 1.81
N LYS A 493 -30.57 23.06 1.40
CA LYS A 493 -30.67 24.47 1.03
C LYS A 493 -30.53 25.35 2.26
N HIS A 494 -31.36 25.14 3.28
CA HIS A 494 -31.30 25.92 4.51
C HIS A 494 -29.95 25.73 5.24
N LEU A 495 -29.38 24.52 5.19
CA LEU A 495 -28.03 24.25 5.69
C LEU A 495 -26.98 25.13 5.00
N GLY A 496 -27.00 25.20 3.67
CA GLY A 496 -26.07 26.05 2.92
C GLY A 496 -26.23 27.53 3.25
N ASP A 497 -27.47 28.02 3.31
CA ASP A 497 -27.78 29.40 3.64
C ASP A 497 -27.33 29.77 5.07
N LEU A 498 -27.58 28.89 6.05
CA LEU A 498 -27.20 29.11 7.44
C LEU A 498 -25.67 29.08 7.64
N VAL A 499 -24.96 28.13 7.00
CA VAL A 499 -23.49 28.08 7.06
C VAL A 499 -22.88 29.34 6.43
N ALA A 500 -23.42 29.79 5.29
CA ALA A 500 -23.00 31.03 4.65
C ALA A 500 -23.26 32.24 5.56
N GLN A 501 -24.44 32.32 6.19
CA GLN A 501 -24.78 33.36 7.14
C GLN A 501 -23.81 33.40 8.32
N ILE A 502 -23.51 32.25 8.95
CA ILE A 502 -22.56 32.18 10.06
C ILE A 502 -21.17 32.68 9.64
N ALA A 503 -20.71 32.28 8.45
CA ALA A 503 -19.44 32.74 7.92
C ALA A 503 -19.45 34.24 7.63
N ASP A 504 -20.56 34.77 7.12
CA ASP A 504 -20.74 36.19 6.80
C ASP A 504 -20.78 37.06 8.07
N ASP A 505 -21.51 36.64 9.10
CA ASP A 505 -21.61 37.33 10.38
C ASP A 505 -20.24 37.42 11.10
N ASN A 506 -19.33 36.49 10.82
CA ASN A 506 -18.00 36.47 11.41
C ASN A 506 -16.87 36.94 10.46
N GLY A 507 -17.15 37.09 9.17
CA GLY A 507 -16.15 37.36 8.13
C GLY A 507 -15.14 36.23 7.89
N GLN A 508 -15.40 35.02 8.40
CA GLN A 508 -14.54 33.85 8.25
C GLN A 508 -15.26 32.56 8.65
N LEU A 509 -14.73 31.43 8.20
CA LEU A 509 -14.99 30.09 8.74
C LEU A 509 -13.70 29.29 8.66
N ASN A 510 -13.28 28.65 9.76
CA ASN A 510 -11.96 28.00 9.85
C ASN A 510 -12.06 26.48 9.95
N GLY A 511 -13.20 25.93 10.36
CA GLY A 511 -13.39 24.50 10.34
C GLY A 511 -14.84 24.05 10.48
N ILE A 512 -15.09 22.81 10.05
CA ILE A 512 -16.38 22.15 10.20
C ILE A 512 -16.16 20.73 10.73
N VAL A 513 -17.00 20.31 11.68
CA VAL A 513 -17.14 18.91 12.09
C VAL A 513 -18.52 18.42 11.66
N ALA A 514 -18.56 17.49 10.71
CA ALA A 514 -19.81 16.86 10.28
C ALA A 514 -20.08 15.62 11.16
N ALA A 515 -20.74 15.81 12.31
CA ALA A 515 -21.00 14.75 13.30
C ALA A 515 -22.45 14.25 13.34
N ALA A 516 -23.39 14.90 12.66
CA ALA A 516 -24.77 14.43 12.56
C ALA A 516 -24.82 13.04 11.90
N GLY A 517 -25.58 12.11 12.49
CA GLY A 517 -25.75 10.76 11.98
C GLY A 517 -26.85 10.00 12.71
N ILE A 518 -27.36 8.95 12.05
CA ILE A 518 -28.34 8.00 12.61
C ILE A 518 -27.86 6.57 12.40
N VAL A 519 -28.30 5.67 13.28
CA VAL A 519 -28.06 4.22 13.17
C VAL A 519 -29.38 3.48 13.28
N GLN A 520 -29.51 2.38 12.55
CA GLN A 520 -30.61 1.44 12.67
C GLN A 520 -30.04 0.04 12.43
N THR A 521 -30.30 -0.86 13.38
CA THR A 521 -29.96 -2.28 13.31
C THR A 521 -31.18 -3.03 12.81
N THR A 522 -31.07 -3.62 11.63
CA THR A 522 -32.15 -4.35 10.94
C THR A 522 -31.52 -5.44 10.07
N PRO A 523 -32.02 -6.69 10.08
CA PRO A 523 -31.60 -7.71 9.14
C PRO A 523 -31.69 -7.22 7.69
N ALA A 524 -30.75 -7.62 6.83
CA ALA A 524 -30.67 -7.10 5.46
C ALA A 524 -31.97 -7.29 4.65
N LEU A 525 -32.69 -8.39 4.89
CA LEU A 525 -33.95 -8.73 4.21
C LEU A 525 -35.17 -7.92 4.70
N GLU A 526 -35.03 -7.19 5.80
CA GLU A 526 -36.12 -6.43 6.44
C GLU A 526 -35.97 -4.91 6.23
N TYR A 527 -34.96 -4.45 5.47
CA TYR A 527 -34.83 -3.04 5.15
C TYR A 527 -35.85 -2.62 4.10
N GLU A 528 -36.64 -1.61 4.46
CA GLU A 528 -37.49 -0.88 3.52
C GLU A 528 -36.70 0.22 2.80
N LEU A 529 -37.15 0.61 1.61
CA LEU A 529 -36.52 1.68 0.81
C LEU A 529 -36.43 2.99 1.59
N GLU A 530 -37.44 3.30 2.38
CA GLU A 530 -37.53 4.51 3.20
C GLU A 530 -36.44 4.54 4.28
N ASP A 531 -36.11 3.40 4.87
CA ASP A 531 -35.05 3.29 5.88
C ASP A 531 -33.68 3.52 5.25
N VAL A 532 -33.42 2.90 4.10
CA VAL A 532 -32.18 3.09 3.33
C VAL A 532 -32.03 4.55 2.91
N THR A 533 -33.08 5.12 2.34
CA THR A 533 -33.11 6.51 1.85
C THR A 533 -32.88 7.48 2.99
N ARG A 534 -33.58 7.31 4.12
CA ARG A 534 -33.42 8.16 5.31
C ARG A 534 -32.00 8.09 5.86
N MET A 535 -31.39 6.90 5.92
CA MET A 535 -30.05 6.72 6.45
C MET A 535 -28.98 7.34 5.55
N LEU A 536 -29.03 7.12 4.25
CA LEU A 536 -28.09 7.72 3.31
C LEU A 536 -28.27 9.25 3.21
N ALA A 537 -29.51 9.74 3.27
CA ALA A 537 -29.79 11.18 3.30
C ALA A 537 -29.11 11.89 4.47
N THR A 538 -29.10 11.28 5.66
CA THR A 538 -28.42 11.85 6.83
C THR A 538 -26.92 11.55 6.83
N ASN A 539 -26.53 10.28 6.76
CA ASN A 539 -25.16 9.83 7.03
C ASN A 539 -24.19 10.07 5.88
N TYR A 540 -24.68 10.25 4.65
CA TYR A 540 -23.84 10.53 3.49
C TYR A 540 -24.17 11.89 2.87
N THR A 541 -25.39 12.09 2.39
CA THR A 541 -25.76 13.35 1.71
C THR A 541 -25.64 14.54 2.66
N GLY A 542 -26.16 14.43 3.89
CA GLY A 542 -26.02 15.45 4.92
C GLY A 542 -24.57 15.78 5.27
N VAL A 543 -23.70 14.75 5.38
CA VAL A 543 -22.27 14.92 5.62
C VAL A 543 -21.58 15.64 4.46
N PHE A 544 -21.84 15.21 3.22
CA PHE A 544 -21.28 15.85 2.03
C PHE A 544 -21.73 17.30 1.90
N MET A 545 -23.01 17.59 2.09
CA MET A 545 -23.55 18.95 1.95
C MET A 545 -23.07 19.87 3.08
N THR A 546 -22.88 19.35 4.29
CA THR A 546 -22.23 20.06 5.40
C THR A 546 -20.78 20.43 5.03
N ALA A 547 -19.99 19.46 4.54
CA ALA A 547 -18.61 19.70 4.14
C ALA A 547 -18.52 20.69 2.96
N GLN A 548 -19.41 20.56 1.97
CA GLN A 548 -19.47 21.45 0.82
C GLN A 548 -19.80 22.89 1.23
N ALA A 549 -20.81 23.09 2.09
CA ALA A 549 -21.17 24.42 2.59
C ALA A 549 -20.00 25.07 3.33
N GLY A 550 -19.31 24.30 4.18
CA GLY A 550 -18.10 24.73 4.88
C GLY A 550 -16.97 25.12 3.92
N ALA A 551 -16.68 24.26 2.95
CA ALA A 551 -15.63 24.52 1.96
C ALA A 551 -15.93 25.76 1.11
N ARG A 552 -17.18 25.95 0.67
CA ARG A 552 -17.60 27.17 -0.04
C ARG A 552 -17.36 28.43 0.78
N ALA A 553 -17.73 28.41 2.07
CA ALA A 553 -17.49 29.53 2.98
C ALA A 553 -15.99 29.79 3.22
N MET A 554 -15.20 28.73 3.45
CA MET A 554 -13.74 28.82 3.59
C MET A 554 -13.08 29.41 2.34
N MET A 555 -13.48 28.95 1.15
CA MET A 555 -12.97 29.47 -0.12
C MET A 555 -13.39 30.92 -0.36
N LYS A 556 -14.63 31.30 -0.05
CA LYS A 556 -15.13 32.69 -0.15
C LYS A 556 -14.27 33.65 0.66
N TYR A 557 -13.95 33.28 1.90
CA TYR A 557 -13.14 34.10 2.81
C TYR A 557 -11.64 33.83 2.73
N LYS A 558 -11.20 32.94 1.83
CA LYS A 558 -9.80 32.51 1.67
C LYS A 558 -9.19 32.02 2.98
N CYS A 559 -10.02 31.41 3.81
CA CYS A 559 -9.60 30.79 5.05
C CYS A 559 -9.04 29.41 4.74
N ARG A 560 -7.76 29.21 5.05
CA ARG A 560 -7.23 27.85 5.22
C ARG A 560 -7.91 27.24 6.44
N GLY A 561 -8.31 25.98 6.34
CA GLY A 561 -9.17 25.38 7.33
C GLY A 561 -9.11 23.87 7.35
N SER A 562 -9.91 23.28 8.23
CA SER A 562 -9.99 21.83 8.39
C SER A 562 -11.43 21.35 8.51
N ILE A 563 -11.73 20.25 7.83
CA ILE A 563 -13.01 19.57 7.88
C ILE A 563 -12.77 18.17 8.49
N CYS A 564 -13.52 17.87 9.55
CA CYS A 564 -13.55 16.56 10.19
C CYS A 564 -14.89 15.88 9.91
N LEU A 565 -14.88 14.73 9.25
CA LEU A 565 -16.09 13.94 8.99
C LEU A 565 -16.15 12.79 9.99
N ILE A 566 -17.24 12.69 10.76
CA ILE A 566 -17.41 11.58 11.71
C ILE A 566 -17.90 10.34 10.97
N ALA A 567 -16.98 9.42 10.72
CA ALA A 567 -17.25 8.11 10.17
C ALA A 567 -17.57 7.09 11.30
N SER A 568 -16.95 5.91 11.28
CA SER A 568 -17.05 4.85 12.30
C SER A 568 -16.08 3.73 11.94
N MET A 569 -15.60 2.97 12.93
CA MET A 569 -14.95 1.67 12.67
C MET A 569 -15.83 0.74 11.82
N SER A 570 -17.17 0.90 11.90
CA SER A 570 -18.13 0.16 11.09
C SER A 570 -17.99 0.40 9.58
N GLY A 571 -17.27 1.45 9.18
CA GLY A 571 -16.93 1.72 7.78
C GLY A 571 -15.70 0.95 7.28
N VAL A 572 -14.94 0.30 8.17
CA VAL A 572 -13.78 -0.53 7.81
C VAL A 572 -14.00 -2.02 8.07
N VAL A 573 -14.98 -2.39 8.91
CA VAL A 573 -15.33 -3.78 9.23
C VAL A 573 -16.83 -4.01 9.32
N ALA A 574 -17.23 -5.27 9.19
CA ALA A 574 -18.56 -5.71 9.61
C ALA A 574 -18.52 -6.08 11.11
N ASN A 575 -19.23 -5.31 11.94
CA ASN A 575 -19.22 -5.54 13.38
C ASN A 575 -19.99 -6.82 13.74
N LYS A 576 -19.33 -7.73 14.45
CA LYS A 576 -19.91 -8.97 14.94
C LYS A 576 -21.14 -8.69 15.81
N GLY A 577 -22.27 -9.32 15.48
CA GLY A 577 -23.52 -9.17 16.22
C GLY A 577 -24.31 -7.88 15.95
N MET A 578 -23.85 -6.99 15.07
CA MET A 578 -24.60 -5.78 14.69
C MET A 578 -25.02 -5.84 13.21
N LEU A 579 -26.25 -6.28 12.98
CA LEU A 579 -26.87 -6.33 11.65
C LEU A 579 -27.25 -4.92 11.17
N SER A 580 -26.27 -4.19 10.62
CA SER A 580 -26.48 -2.81 10.17
C SER A 580 -25.81 -2.53 8.81
N PRO A 581 -26.11 -3.32 7.75
CA PRO A 581 -25.43 -3.22 6.46
C PRO A 581 -25.48 -1.81 5.83
N VAL A 582 -26.61 -1.12 5.93
CA VAL A 582 -26.78 0.24 5.38
C VAL A 582 -25.96 1.26 6.16
N TYR A 583 -25.91 1.14 7.49
CA TYR A 583 -25.13 2.04 8.33
C TYR A 583 -23.64 1.89 8.04
N ASN A 584 -23.13 0.65 8.07
CA ASN A 584 -21.74 0.33 7.80
C ASN A 584 -21.32 0.84 6.41
N SER A 585 -22.15 0.58 5.40
CA SER A 585 -21.92 1.06 4.03
C SER A 585 -21.90 2.59 3.96
N SER A 586 -22.82 3.28 4.65
CA SER A 586 -22.83 4.75 4.71
C SER A 586 -21.56 5.32 5.35
N LYS A 587 -21.03 4.66 6.38
CA LYS A 587 -19.79 5.09 7.06
C LYS A 587 -18.54 4.79 6.23
N ALA A 588 -18.51 3.68 5.49
CA ALA A 588 -17.48 3.39 4.49
C ALA A 588 -17.47 4.45 3.38
N ALA A 589 -18.65 4.85 2.91
CA ALA A 589 -18.80 5.91 1.91
C ALA A 589 -18.27 7.26 2.41
N VAL A 590 -18.45 7.60 3.69
CA VAL A 590 -17.88 8.82 4.30
C VAL A 590 -16.34 8.77 4.35
N ILE A 591 -15.75 7.62 4.66
CA ILE A 591 -14.28 7.44 4.65
C ILE A 591 -13.72 7.72 3.25
N GLN A 592 -14.35 7.15 2.21
CA GLN A 592 -13.94 7.43 0.84
C GLN A 592 -14.19 8.88 0.45
N LEU A 593 -15.32 9.46 0.85
CA LEU A 593 -15.66 10.85 0.60
C LEU A 593 -14.54 11.79 1.11
N ALA A 594 -14.01 11.57 2.32
CA ALA A 594 -12.94 12.39 2.86
C ALA A 594 -11.71 12.44 1.95
N ARG A 595 -11.29 11.30 1.36
CA ARG A 595 -10.17 11.25 0.41
C ARG A 595 -10.41 12.09 -0.83
N ASN A 596 -11.61 11.97 -1.41
CA ASN A 596 -12.00 12.73 -2.60
C ASN A 596 -12.04 14.24 -2.33
N LEU A 597 -12.62 14.65 -1.20
CA LEU A 597 -12.70 16.06 -0.82
C LEU A 597 -11.31 16.63 -0.45
N ALA A 598 -10.46 15.84 0.20
CA ALA A 598 -9.08 16.21 0.49
C ALA A 598 -8.29 16.46 -0.80
N MET A 599 -8.37 15.53 -1.76
CA MET A 599 -7.71 15.67 -3.07
C MET A 599 -8.16 16.97 -3.77
N GLU A 600 -9.46 17.29 -3.74
CA GLU A 600 -10.01 18.44 -4.46
C GLU A 600 -9.75 19.81 -3.77
N TRP A 601 -9.77 19.86 -2.44
CA TRP A 601 -9.79 21.12 -1.68
C TRP A 601 -8.47 21.47 -0.98
N SER A 602 -7.54 20.52 -0.86
CA SER A 602 -6.22 20.76 -0.23
C SER A 602 -5.33 21.73 -1.02
N PRO A 603 -5.23 21.69 -2.37
CA PRO A 603 -4.37 22.61 -3.10
C PRO A 603 -4.78 24.08 -2.93
N VAL A 604 -3.80 24.96 -2.67
CA VAL A 604 -4.02 26.41 -2.68
C VAL A 604 -4.01 26.90 -4.12
N ARG A 605 -5.12 27.51 -4.56
CA ARG A 605 -5.30 28.07 -5.90
C ARG A 605 -4.67 29.45 -6.00
N ALA A 606 -4.45 29.92 -7.23
CA ALA A 606 -3.83 31.22 -7.52
C ALA A 606 -4.59 32.41 -6.93
N ASP A 607 -5.92 32.30 -6.74
CA ASP A 607 -6.76 33.32 -6.12
C ASP A 607 -6.69 33.32 -4.57
N GLY A 608 -5.93 32.40 -3.99
CA GLY A 608 -5.78 32.20 -2.54
C GLY A 608 -6.83 31.27 -1.92
N SER A 609 -7.77 30.72 -2.69
CA SER A 609 -8.74 29.73 -2.20
C SER A 609 -8.12 28.34 -2.07
N GLY A 610 -8.76 27.45 -1.32
CA GLY A 610 -8.24 26.10 -1.03
C GLY A 610 -7.40 26.06 0.24
N GLY A 611 -6.43 25.15 0.33
CA GLY A 611 -5.71 24.93 1.58
C GLY A 611 -6.62 24.37 2.68
N ILE A 612 -7.61 23.56 2.30
CA ILE A 612 -8.58 22.95 3.21
C ILE A 612 -8.21 21.49 3.39
N ARG A 613 -7.95 21.09 4.64
CA ARG A 613 -7.70 19.70 4.99
C ARG A 613 -9.03 18.99 5.23
N VAL A 614 -9.15 17.74 4.81
CA VAL A 614 -10.35 16.93 5.06
C VAL A 614 -9.94 15.57 5.60
N ASN A 615 -10.37 15.22 6.80
CA ASN A 615 -10.05 13.94 7.45
C ASN A 615 -11.29 13.31 8.07
N CYS A 616 -11.22 12.01 8.31
CA CYS A 616 -12.21 11.26 9.07
C CYS A 616 -11.75 10.99 10.49
N LEU A 617 -12.69 11.07 11.43
CA LEU A 617 -12.60 10.44 12.75
C LEU A 617 -13.55 9.24 12.75
N SER A 618 -13.04 8.05 13.03
CA SER A 618 -13.79 6.79 13.04
C SER A 618 -13.80 6.17 14.43
N PRO A 619 -14.78 6.52 15.27
CA PRO A 619 -14.95 5.92 16.57
C PRO A 619 -15.37 4.46 16.52
N GLY A 620 -14.97 3.71 17.55
CA GLY A 620 -15.62 2.45 17.93
C GLY A 620 -16.85 2.66 18.81
N HIS A 621 -17.15 1.68 19.65
CA HIS A 621 -18.33 1.74 20.51
C HIS A 621 -18.20 2.83 21.60
N ILE A 622 -19.05 3.85 21.54
CA ILE A 622 -19.11 4.95 22.52
C ILE A 622 -20.43 4.87 23.31
N GLU A 623 -20.36 5.03 24.62
CA GLU A 623 -21.53 5.27 25.47
C GLU A 623 -22.10 6.66 25.19
N THR A 624 -23.07 6.71 24.27
CA THR A 624 -23.82 7.92 23.90
C THR A 624 -25.31 7.69 24.12
N PRO A 625 -26.15 8.73 24.21
CA PRO A 625 -27.60 8.56 24.29
C PRO A 625 -28.18 7.64 23.20
N MET A 626 -27.60 7.67 21.99
CA MET A 626 -27.97 6.78 20.88
C MET A 626 -27.70 5.31 21.20
N VAL A 627 -26.52 5.00 21.76
CA VAL A 627 -26.11 3.62 22.10
C VAL A 627 -26.82 3.13 23.36
N LEU A 628 -27.08 3.99 24.34
CA LEU A 628 -27.86 3.65 25.53
C LEU A 628 -29.28 3.19 25.15
N GLY A 629 -29.92 3.86 24.18
CA GLY A 629 -31.21 3.42 23.65
C GLY A 629 -31.17 2.08 22.89
N LEU A 630 -30.00 1.62 22.43
CA LEU A 630 -29.83 0.27 21.89
C LEU A 630 -29.72 -0.76 23.02
N PHE A 631 -28.99 -0.45 24.10
CA PHE A 631 -28.87 -1.34 25.26
C PHE A 631 -30.18 -1.55 26.01
N GLU A 632 -31.08 -0.57 25.99
CA GLU A 632 -32.45 -0.73 26.52
C GLU A 632 -33.26 -1.76 25.71
N LYS A 633 -33.00 -1.88 24.40
CA LYS A 633 -33.67 -2.85 23.51
C LYS A 633 -33.02 -4.23 23.56
N ASP A 634 -31.70 -4.28 23.72
CA ASP A 634 -30.91 -5.50 23.85
C ASP A 634 -29.88 -5.38 24.98
N PRO A 635 -30.22 -5.83 26.20
CA PRO A 635 -29.32 -5.74 27.36
C PRO A 635 -28.01 -6.52 27.21
N GLY A 636 -27.98 -7.59 26.39
CA GLY A 636 -26.78 -8.41 26.17
C GLY A 636 -25.74 -7.76 25.25
N LEU A 637 -26.16 -6.75 24.50
CA LEU A 637 -25.33 -6.03 23.54
C LEU A 637 -24.15 -5.32 24.21
N ARG A 638 -24.36 -4.74 25.40
CA ARG A 638 -23.32 -4.02 26.14
C ARG A 638 -22.16 -4.94 26.53
N GLU A 639 -22.48 -6.12 27.06
CA GLU A 639 -21.46 -7.10 27.46
C GLU A 639 -20.72 -7.64 26.24
N THR A 640 -21.44 -7.91 25.15
CA THR A 640 -20.86 -8.36 23.88
C THR A 640 -19.87 -7.33 23.33
N TRP A 641 -20.28 -6.06 23.18
CA TRP A 641 -19.41 -5.00 22.66
C TRP A 641 -18.21 -4.70 23.54
N THR A 642 -18.35 -4.91 24.85
CA THR A 642 -17.27 -4.77 25.83
C THR A 642 -16.21 -5.87 25.67
N LYS A 643 -16.64 -7.13 25.46
CA LYS A 643 -15.75 -8.29 25.25
C LYS A 643 -15.01 -8.22 23.93
N GLU A 644 -15.66 -7.67 22.91
CA GLU A 644 -15.07 -7.41 21.61
C GLU A 644 -14.32 -6.07 21.62
N ASN A 645 -13.84 -5.55 22.75
CA ASN A 645 -12.93 -4.40 22.80
C ASN A 645 -11.64 -4.84 23.50
N MET A 646 -10.47 -4.55 22.92
CA MET A 646 -9.16 -4.94 23.49
C MET A 646 -8.95 -4.28 24.87
N LEU A 647 -9.54 -3.11 25.08
CA LEU A 647 -9.55 -2.41 26.37
C LEU A 647 -10.61 -2.92 27.36
N GLY A 648 -11.45 -3.88 26.96
CA GLY A 648 -12.46 -4.50 27.83
C GLY A 648 -13.52 -3.52 28.34
N ARG A 649 -13.76 -2.42 27.61
CA ARG A 649 -14.77 -1.39 27.95
C ARG A 649 -15.22 -0.63 26.71
N LEU A 650 -16.34 0.06 26.83
CA LEU A 650 -16.79 1.05 25.85
C LEU A 650 -16.10 2.39 26.10
N ALA A 651 -15.99 3.20 25.04
CA ALA A 651 -15.43 4.54 25.15
C ALA A 651 -16.49 5.53 25.67
N THR A 652 -16.01 6.61 26.26
CA THR A 652 -16.81 7.80 26.60
C THR A 652 -16.59 8.88 25.56
N THR A 653 -17.50 9.85 25.44
CA THR A 653 -17.38 10.93 24.44
C THR A 653 -16.17 11.83 24.67
N SER A 654 -15.71 11.96 25.92
CA SER A 654 -14.55 12.79 26.29
C SER A 654 -13.23 12.28 25.70
N GLU A 655 -13.12 10.97 25.44
CA GLU A 655 -11.91 10.34 24.89
C GLU A 655 -11.62 10.75 23.43
N PHE A 656 -12.60 11.35 22.75
CA PHE A 656 -12.46 11.81 21.36
C PHE A 656 -12.16 13.30 21.23
N LYS A 657 -12.21 14.06 22.35
CA LYS A 657 -11.98 15.52 22.36
C LYS A 657 -10.61 15.88 21.79
N GLY A 658 -9.56 15.23 22.27
CA GLY A 658 -8.18 15.48 21.83
C GLY A 658 -7.96 15.16 20.35
N ALA A 659 -8.51 14.05 19.87
CA ALA A 659 -8.39 13.64 18.47
C ALA A 659 -9.11 14.60 17.52
N ALA A 660 -10.34 15.02 17.86
CA ALA A 660 -11.07 16.00 17.07
C ALA A 660 -10.36 17.36 17.04
N LEU A 661 -9.83 17.81 18.18
CA LEU A 661 -9.03 19.04 18.27
C LEU A 661 -7.74 18.93 17.44
N PHE A 662 -7.04 17.79 17.48
CA PHE A 662 -5.88 17.53 16.64
C PHE A 662 -6.22 17.66 15.15
N LEU A 663 -7.27 17.00 14.68
CA LEU A 663 -7.70 17.04 13.28
C LEU A 663 -8.10 18.46 12.82
N ILE A 664 -8.72 19.25 13.70
CA ILE A 664 -9.19 20.61 13.37
C ILE A 664 -8.07 21.67 13.44
N SER A 665 -7.09 21.49 14.33
CA SER A 665 -6.04 22.49 14.60
C SER A 665 -4.81 22.39 13.68
N GLU A 666 -3.84 23.29 13.85
CA GLU A 666 -2.60 23.29 13.07
C GLU A 666 -1.66 22.13 13.44
N ALA A 667 -1.92 21.46 14.57
CA ALA A 667 -1.17 20.29 15.00
C ALA A 667 -1.20 19.14 13.97
N SER A 668 -2.22 19.11 13.09
CA SER A 668 -2.34 18.15 11.99
C SER A 668 -2.17 18.81 10.61
N SER A 669 -1.38 19.89 10.51
CA SER A 669 -1.22 20.70 9.29
C SER A 669 -0.76 19.92 8.04
N PHE A 670 -0.08 18.78 8.22
CA PHE A 670 0.33 17.90 7.12
C PHE A 670 -0.60 16.68 6.91
N MET A 671 -1.70 16.59 7.66
CA MET A 671 -2.65 15.47 7.59
C MET A 671 -3.90 15.86 6.82
N THR A 672 -4.17 15.17 5.70
CA THR A 672 -5.39 15.28 4.90
C THR A 672 -5.70 13.91 4.27
N GLY A 673 -6.95 13.64 3.93
CA GLY A 673 -7.41 12.37 3.34
C GLY A 673 -7.37 11.16 4.28
N SER A 674 -7.05 11.36 5.56
CA SER A 674 -6.77 10.27 6.50
C SER A 674 -8.03 9.81 7.25
N ASN A 675 -8.05 8.52 7.65
CA ASN A 675 -9.08 7.96 8.53
C ASN A 675 -8.48 7.62 9.90
N LEU A 676 -8.73 8.46 10.91
CA LEU A 676 -8.25 8.24 12.27
C LEU A 676 -9.22 7.31 13.01
N VAL A 677 -8.87 6.02 13.13
CA VAL A 677 -9.66 5.02 13.85
C VAL A 677 -9.33 5.05 15.34
N ILE A 678 -10.35 5.17 16.19
CA ILE A 678 -10.23 5.13 17.65
C ILE A 678 -11.34 4.23 18.20
N ASP A 679 -11.04 2.94 18.32
CA ASP A 679 -12.03 1.90 18.60
C ASP A 679 -11.68 0.99 19.79
N GLY A 680 -10.61 1.31 20.52
CA GLY A 680 -10.11 0.48 21.61
C GLY A 680 -9.47 -0.84 21.13
N GLY A 681 -9.04 -0.92 19.88
CA GLY A 681 -8.42 -2.11 19.29
C GLY A 681 -9.43 -3.08 18.68
N HIS A 682 -10.69 -2.68 18.52
CA HIS A 682 -11.75 -3.51 17.93
C HIS A 682 -11.39 -4.06 16.55
N THR A 683 -10.71 -3.25 15.74
CA THR A 683 -10.31 -3.61 14.37
C THR A 683 -8.88 -4.17 14.26
N ALA A 684 -8.22 -4.47 15.39
CA ALA A 684 -6.80 -4.82 15.43
C ALA A 684 -6.48 -6.31 15.64
N TRP A 685 -7.48 -7.19 15.83
CA TRP A 685 -7.30 -8.64 15.87
C TRP A 685 -7.78 -9.36 14.61
#